data_AF-A0A3N2D7D9-F1
#
_entry.id   AF-A0A3N2D7D9-F1
#
_cell.length_a   1.000
_cell.length_b   1.000
_cell.length_c   1.000
_cell.angle_alpha   90.00
_cell.angle_beta   90.00
_cell.angle_gamma   90.00
#
_symmetry.space_group_name_H-M   'P 1'
#
loop_
_entity.id
_entity.type
_entity.pdbx_description
1 polymer ?
#
loop_
_entity_poly.entity_id
_entity_poly.type
_entity_poly.pdbx_seq_one_letter_code
_entity_poly.pdbx_strand_id
1 'polypeptide(L)'
;MNAATTRPTTSAVLLAAGADESSRALLTSRLGDTTVVEAALATVRTVVADEDITVVVAPGDTTVREALGEHLAYVEQAELLGTGHAVSAARERIAHADVVLVAYGDTPLLRPDSLRGLLNRYALTGADLGLLTAVVDEQLPYGRIERDADGVLRAITEATDVAGATAPDDDGRLEINVGTCVADPRALLARIDELAAEGEHRLTPVVRRFIDSGASVATYRIYDTDEVQGINTAAELALAGDIVLRRLFEPRRNTDTHVVFGTGGWRAVIGEGFTLGNVRRLCQAIANEAIRTGIDARGVVIGGDRRFLSRESAEAAAEVFAGNGIPVVLLPDDVPTPLVTFAAPHTGAAYSIVITSSHNPPDWNGMKVFRADGSLPLDPETDRFQDEANALAPGDVVTLPLAKARATGLVVDRSLTDPYVDAIEEIIDVDAVRGSGLRVVVDPMFGTSQLTLGTILGDMRVRAEFIHAAHNPLFGGVAPAPDEERLATLKSMVASGGYDLGMATDGDSDRIGIVDASGRYVETNDLLLVLYWYLHEVRGERGGVVRNIATTHLLDRLAAHFGERSRECRVGFKYVTAAMEEIDAVLGGESSGGLTVRGWLKGKDGIFACALVAEMLARTGKGFAELLADVHAITGRLHTLEASVPATPDMRVAVPRRLAADPLTRVGGYRVLGVDRTDGVKILLEHDNWALLRFSGTEPLLRLFVEADSPEKAAELLDWLRGFVTA
;
A
#
# COMPACT_ATOMS: atom_id res chain seq x y z
N MET A 1 11.77 44.77 -0.25
CA MET A 1 11.13 44.42 1.04
C MET A 1 9.80 43.78 0.70
N ASN A 2 9.78 42.46 0.57
CA ASN A 2 8.52 41.71 0.51
C ASN A 2 7.87 41.89 1.88
N ALA A 3 6.68 42.48 1.92
CA ALA A 3 5.80 42.31 3.06
C ALA A 3 5.55 40.81 3.15
N ALA A 4 6.26 40.13 4.05
CA ALA A 4 5.84 38.82 4.51
C ALA A 4 4.44 39.06 5.07
N THR A 5 3.42 38.65 4.32
CA THR A 5 2.08 38.47 4.85
C THR A 5 2.23 37.41 5.93
N THR A 6 2.48 37.86 7.16
CA THR A 6 2.42 37.02 8.35
C THR A 6 1.05 36.38 8.32
N ARG A 7 1.00 35.05 8.18
CA ARG A 7 -0.27 34.33 8.32
C ARG A 7 -0.86 34.73 9.67
N PRO A 8 -2.18 34.98 9.76
CA PRO A 8 -2.82 35.30 11.03
C PRO A 8 -2.49 34.19 12.03
N THR A 9 -2.19 34.60 13.25
CA THR A 9 -1.95 33.68 14.36
C THR A 9 -3.24 32.95 14.69
N THR A 10 -3.21 31.61 14.68
CA THR A 10 -4.39 30.77 14.93
C THR A 10 -4.16 29.98 16.20
N SER A 11 -5.02 30.15 17.20
CA SER A 11 -5.10 29.26 18.36
C SER A 11 -6.25 28.28 18.23
N ALA A 12 -6.18 27.15 18.94
CA ALA A 12 -7.29 26.22 19.04
C ALA A 12 -7.73 26.02 20.49
N VAL A 13 -9.02 25.85 20.69
CA VAL A 13 -9.63 25.37 21.95
C VAL A 13 -10.21 24.00 21.69
N LEU A 14 -9.65 22.97 22.32
CA LEU A 14 -10.17 21.60 22.28
C LEU A 14 -11.04 21.36 23.53
N LEU A 15 -12.34 21.22 23.34
CA LEU A 15 -13.30 21.02 24.43
C LEU A 15 -13.31 19.54 24.85
N ALA A 16 -12.72 19.22 26.01
CA ALA A 16 -12.56 17.86 26.52
C ALA A 16 -13.03 17.72 27.99
N ALA A 17 -13.96 18.57 28.43
CA ALA A 17 -14.48 18.55 29.79
C ALA A 17 -15.60 17.51 30.00
N GLY A 18 -16.26 17.05 28.93
CA GLY A 18 -17.44 16.18 28.99
C GLY A 18 -18.66 16.84 29.65
N ALA A 19 -19.86 16.33 29.37
CA ALA A 19 -21.09 16.83 29.99
C ALA A 19 -21.34 16.20 31.38
N ASP A 20 -20.81 14.99 31.57
CA ASP A 20 -20.96 14.18 32.78
C ASP A 20 -19.78 13.19 32.93
N GLU A 21 -19.76 12.42 34.02
CA GLU A 21 -18.68 11.48 34.30
C GLU A 21 -18.56 10.36 33.25
N SER A 22 -19.69 9.89 32.70
CA SER A 22 -19.72 8.85 31.66
C SER A 22 -19.10 9.30 30.34
N SER A 23 -19.49 10.49 29.86
CA SER A 23 -18.95 11.09 28.63
C SER A 23 -17.46 11.39 28.77
N ARG A 24 -17.00 11.86 29.95
CA ARG A 24 -15.57 12.04 30.22
C ARG A 24 -14.77 10.74 30.13
N ALA A 25 -15.26 9.65 30.71
CA ALA A 25 -14.56 8.36 30.66
C ALA A 25 -14.36 7.86 29.21
N LEU A 26 -15.30 8.19 28.30
CA LEU A 26 -15.21 7.82 26.89
C LEU A 26 -14.12 8.58 26.13
N LEU A 27 -13.80 9.83 26.51
CA LEU A 27 -12.73 10.62 25.88
C LEU A 27 -11.36 9.89 25.94
N THR A 28 -11.10 9.20 27.04
CA THR A 28 -9.86 8.43 27.24
C THR A 28 -9.99 6.95 26.87
N SER A 29 -11.14 6.52 26.34
CA SER A 29 -11.34 5.15 25.88
C SER A 29 -10.62 4.92 24.55
N ARG A 30 -10.16 3.68 24.33
CA ARG A 30 -9.42 3.29 23.11
C ARG A 30 -10.31 3.38 21.86
N LEU A 31 -9.75 3.99 20.81
CA LEU A 31 -10.28 4.08 19.46
C LEU A 31 -9.16 3.70 18.49
N GLY A 32 -9.07 2.42 18.12
CA GLY A 32 -7.90 1.89 17.41
C GLY A 32 -6.64 1.96 18.27
N ASP A 33 -5.56 2.52 17.73
CA ASP A 33 -4.27 2.66 18.42
C ASP A 33 -4.17 3.91 19.31
N THR A 34 -5.15 4.80 19.25
CA THR A 34 -5.25 6.02 20.07
C THR A 34 -6.44 5.95 21.01
N THR A 35 -6.65 6.99 21.81
CA THR A 35 -7.89 7.30 22.52
C THR A 35 -8.77 8.23 21.67
N VAL A 36 -10.02 8.40 22.07
CA VAL A 36 -10.97 9.32 21.41
C VAL A 36 -10.40 10.74 21.34
N VAL A 37 -9.92 11.26 22.48
CA VAL A 37 -9.39 12.64 22.54
C VAL A 37 -8.06 12.78 21.80
N GLU A 38 -7.20 11.76 21.79
CA GLU A 38 -5.96 11.77 20.99
C GLU A 38 -6.26 11.83 19.49
N ALA A 39 -7.28 11.11 19.01
CA ALA A 39 -7.70 11.16 17.61
C ALA A 39 -8.24 12.55 17.22
N ALA A 40 -9.09 13.15 18.06
CA ALA A 40 -9.58 14.52 17.85
C ALA A 40 -8.44 15.55 17.84
N LEU A 41 -7.50 15.44 18.79
CA LEU A 41 -6.31 16.29 18.84
C LEU A 41 -5.43 16.11 17.59
N ALA A 42 -5.22 14.88 17.13
CA ALA A 42 -4.43 14.61 15.93
C ALA A 42 -4.99 15.36 14.71
N THR A 43 -6.31 15.45 14.57
CA THR A 43 -6.97 16.24 13.52
C THR A 43 -6.69 17.75 13.70
N VAL A 44 -6.79 18.30 14.91
CA VAL A 44 -6.51 19.73 15.19
C VAL A 44 -5.04 20.08 14.93
N ARG A 45 -4.11 19.20 15.30
CA ARG A 45 -2.66 19.36 15.06
C ARG A 45 -2.28 19.51 13.59
N THR A 46 -3.14 19.06 12.68
CA THR A 46 -2.90 19.23 11.24
C THR A 46 -3.05 20.67 10.76
N VAL A 47 -3.63 21.55 11.58
CA VAL A 47 -3.93 22.95 11.24
C VAL A 47 -3.46 23.97 12.28
N VAL A 48 -3.20 23.56 13.53
CA VAL A 48 -2.71 24.43 14.62
C VAL A 48 -1.55 23.74 15.34
N ALA A 49 -0.50 24.50 15.68
CA ALA A 49 0.68 24.00 16.38
C ALA A 49 0.39 23.76 17.88
N ASP A 50 1.09 22.80 18.50
CA ASP A 50 0.83 22.35 19.88
C ASP A 50 0.87 23.49 20.91
N GLU A 51 1.80 24.45 20.76
CA GLU A 51 1.93 25.62 21.65
C GLU A 51 0.69 26.54 21.67
N ASP A 52 -0.08 26.52 20.58
CA ASP A 52 -1.27 27.35 20.35
C ASP A 52 -2.58 26.57 20.58
N ILE A 53 -2.50 25.30 21.01
CA ILE A 53 -3.65 24.49 21.40
C ILE A 53 -3.86 24.60 22.91
N THR A 54 -5.09 24.91 23.32
CA THR A 54 -5.53 24.87 24.71
C THR A 54 -6.63 23.83 24.88
N VAL A 55 -6.39 22.83 25.73
CA VAL A 55 -7.35 21.77 26.06
C VAL A 55 -8.13 22.18 27.30
N VAL A 56 -9.46 22.21 27.18
CA VAL A 56 -10.35 22.53 28.30
C VAL A 56 -10.82 21.23 28.93
N VAL A 57 -10.54 21.03 30.21
CA VAL A 57 -10.84 19.80 30.97
C VAL A 57 -11.80 20.08 32.12
N ALA A 58 -12.43 19.03 32.66
CA ALA A 58 -13.28 19.17 33.83
C ALA A 58 -12.47 19.47 35.11
N PRO A 59 -13.11 20.03 36.17
CA PRO A 59 -12.43 20.30 37.42
C PRO A 59 -11.80 19.04 38.01
N GLY A 60 -10.50 19.10 38.28
CA GLY A 60 -9.74 17.98 38.86
C GLY A 60 -9.57 16.75 37.97
N ASP A 61 -9.90 16.81 36.67
CA ASP A 61 -9.68 15.70 35.74
C ASP A 61 -8.23 15.68 35.22
N THR A 62 -7.48 14.64 35.61
CA THR A 62 -6.12 14.42 35.13
C THR A 62 -6.05 13.43 33.96
N THR A 63 -7.13 12.70 33.67
CA THR A 63 -7.11 11.57 32.73
C THR A 63 -6.86 12.01 31.29
N VAL A 64 -7.48 13.11 30.87
CA VAL A 64 -7.24 13.72 29.56
C VAL A 64 -5.79 14.23 29.44
N ARG A 65 -5.25 14.82 30.51
CA ARG A 65 -3.86 15.29 30.54
C ARG A 65 -2.86 14.12 30.45
N GLU A 66 -3.13 13.04 31.17
CA GLU A 66 -2.33 11.81 31.11
C GLU A 66 -2.35 11.19 29.71
N ALA A 67 -3.48 11.24 29.00
CA ALA A 67 -3.60 10.75 27.62
C ALA A 67 -2.88 11.65 26.60
N LEU A 68 -3.02 12.97 26.71
CA LEU A 68 -2.53 13.91 25.68
C LEU A 68 -1.08 14.39 25.91
N GLY A 69 -0.55 14.26 27.14
CA GLY A 69 0.81 14.64 27.53
C GLY A 69 0.95 16.07 28.07
N GLU A 70 2.04 16.34 28.78
CA GLU A 70 2.26 17.61 29.51
C GLU A 70 2.68 18.79 28.60
N HIS A 71 2.90 18.56 27.31
CA HIS A 71 3.39 19.58 26.37
C HIS A 71 2.32 20.53 25.84
N LEU A 72 1.04 20.25 26.11
CA LEU A 72 -0.10 21.12 25.77
C LEU A 72 -0.48 22.03 26.95
N ALA A 73 -1.21 23.10 26.65
CA ALA A 73 -1.83 23.90 27.70
C ALA A 73 -3.18 23.33 28.12
N TYR A 74 -3.43 23.29 29.42
CA TYR A 74 -4.67 22.80 30.01
C TYR A 74 -5.33 23.89 30.83
N VAL A 75 -6.64 24.03 30.67
CA VAL A 75 -7.47 24.93 31.49
C VAL A 75 -8.65 24.16 32.05
N GLU A 76 -8.92 24.33 33.34
CA GLU A 76 -10.08 23.71 33.98
C GLU A 76 -11.33 24.57 33.80
N GLN A 77 -12.42 23.95 33.35
CA GLN A 77 -13.74 24.54 33.38
C GLN A 77 -14.34 24.37 34.78
N ALA A 78 -14.07 25.32 35.69
CA ALA A 78 -14.43 25.24 37.11
C ALA A 78 -15.89 24.80 37.40
N GLU A 79 -16.84 25.23 36.56
CA GLU A 79 -18.24 24.80 36.59
C GLU A 79 -18.67 24.32 35.20
N LEU A 80 -19.24 23.12 35.10
CA LEU A 80 -19.65 22.50 33.83
C LEU A 80 -20.98 23.08 33.31
N LEU A 81 -21.01 24.39 33.02
CA LEU A 81 -22.23 25.12 32.63
C LEU A 81 -22.57 24.99 31.14
N GLY A 82 -21.62 24.62 30.29
CA GLY A 82 -21.82 24.47 28.84
C GLY A 82 -20.59 24.76 27.99
N THR A 83 -20.70 24.54 26.68
CA THR A 83 -19.59 24.66 25.72
C THR A 83 -19.10 26.10 25.52
N GLY A 84 -19.99 27.09 25.61
CA GLY A 84 -19.60 28.51 25.60
C GLY A 84 -18.82 28.89 26.86
N HIS A 85 -19.25 28.39 28.03
CA HIS A 85 -18.49 28.58 29.28
C HIS A 85 -17.11 27.91 29.21
N ALA A 86 -17.00 26.74 28.57
CA ALA A 86 -15.73 26.05 28.37
C ALA A 86 -14.76 26.87 27.50
N VAL A 87 -15.23 27.48 26.40
CA VAL A 87 -14.41 28.41 25.60
C VAL A 87 -13.99 29.63 26.42
N SER A 88 -14.89 30.20 27.22
CA SER A 88 -14.58 31.33 28.11
C SER A 88 -13.49 31.01 29.14
N ALA A 89 -13.38 29.76 29.61
CA ALA A 89 -12.29 29.35 30.50
C ALA A 89 -10.92 29.55 29.83
N ALA A 90 -10.80 29.30 28.53
CA ALA A 90 -9.57 29.46 27.75
C ALA A 90 -9.25 30.92 27.35
N ARG A 91 -10.04 31.92 27.79
CA ARG A 91 -9.94 33.33 27.37
C ARG A 91 -8.53 33.91 27.36
N GLU A 92 -7.80 33.77 28.47
CA GLU A 92 -6.46 34.35 28.59
C GLU A 92 -5.47 33.74 27.60
N ARG A 93 -5.67 32.46 27.26
CA ARG A 93 -4.82 31.71 26.34
C ARG A 93 -5.10 32.09 24.89
N ILE A 94 -6.34 32.39 24.51
CA ILE A 94 -6.68 32.69 23.11
C ILE A 94 -6.71 34.18 22.77
N ALA A 95 -6.64 35.08 23.76
CA ALA A 95 -6.78 36.53 23.55
C ALA A 95 -5.69 37.17 22.67
N HIS A 96 -4.56 36.49 22.50
CA HIS A 96 -3.42 36.96 21.70
C HIS A 96 -3.51 36.57 20.22
N ALA A 97 -4.38 35.61 19.87
CA ALA A 97 -4.52 35.12 18.51
C ALA A 97 -5.39 36.04 17.66
N ASP A 98 -5.14 36.03 16.35
CA ASP A 98 -6.01 36.68 15.36
C ASP A 98 -7.25 35.83 15.08
N VAL A 99 -7.12 34.50 15.20
CA VAL A 99 -8.18 33.52 14.92
C VAL A 99 -8.20 32.45 16.01
N VAL A 100 -9.38 32.06 16.48
CA VAL A 100 -9.58 30.87 17.32
C VAL A 100 -10.41 29.82 16.58
N LEU A 101 -9.90 28.58 16.54
CA LEU A 101 -10.64 27.38 16.15
C LEU A 101 -11.18 26.70 17.42
N VAL A 102 -12.50 26.54 17.51
CA VAL A 102 -13.13 25.74 18.58
C VAL A 102 -13.47 24.37 18.02
N ALA A 103 -12.89 23.32 18.64
CA ALA A 103 -13.09 21.92 18.27
C ALA A 103 -13.47 21.09 19.50
N TYR A 104 -14.00 19.90 19.27
CA TYR A 104 -14.56 19.04 20.30
C TYR A 104 -13.70 17.79 20.47
N GLY A 105 -13.42 17.39 21.71
CA GLY A 105 -12.60 16.22 22.03
C GLY A 105 -13.33 14.89 21.79
N ASP A 106 -14.66 14.91 21.72
CA ASP A 106 -15.53 13.74 21.51
C ASP A 106 -15.92 13.52 20.04
N THR A 107 -15.38 14.31 19.08
CA THR A 107 -15.62 14.17 17.64
C THR A 107 -14.36 13.67 16.90
N PRO A 108 -13.88 12.44 17.19
CA PRO A 108 -12.60 11.95 16.68
C PRO A 108 -12.62 11.63 15.18
N LEU A 109 -13.80 11.59 14.55
CA LEU A 109 -13.96 11.23 13.14
C LEU A 109 -13.90 12.44 12.21
N LEU A 110 -13.72 13.65 12.73
CA LEU A 110 -13.55 14.84 11.89
C LEU A 110 -12.27 14.72 11.05
N ARG A 111 -12.34 15.02 9.76
CA ARG A 111 -11.20 14.93 8.83
C ARG A 111 -10.36 16.22 8.85
N PRO A 112 -9.02 16.11 8.72
CA PRO A 112 -8.13 17.26 8.56
C PRO A 112 -8.56 18.24 7.46
N ASP A 113 -9.04 17.72 6.33
CA ASP A 113 -9.45 18.56 5.19
C ASP A 113 -10.73 19.35 5.46
N SER A 114 -11.61 18.87 6.34
CA SER A 114 -12.79 19.60 6.78
C SER A 114 -12.40 20.81 7.63
N LEU A 115 -11.42 20.67 8.53
CA LEU A 115 -10.87 21.80 9.28
C LEU A 115 -10.12 22.79 8.38
N ARG A 116 -9.29 22.30 7.45
CA ARG A 116 -8.61 23.17 6.47
C ARG A 116 -9.60 23.92 5.60
N GLY A 117 -10.64 23.24 5.14
CA GLY A 117 -11.73 23.82 4.35
C GLY A 117 -12.45 24.92 5.10
N LEU A 118 -12.77 24.71 6.38
CA LEU A 118 -13.36 25.72 7.26
C LEU A 118 -12.46 26.94 7.41
N LEU A 119 -11.20 26.76 7.81
CA LEU A 119 -10.23 27.84 8.01
C LEU A 119 -9.99 28.64 6.71
N ASN A 120 -9.81 27.94 5.59
CA ASN A 120 -9.60 28.57 4.29
C ASN A 120 -10.82 29.38 3.86
N ARG A 121 -12.03 28.84 4.03
CA ARG A 121 -13.26 29.55 3.68
C ARG A 121 -13.45 30.79 4.55
N TYR A 122 -13.23 30.68 5.87
CA TYR A 122 -13.28 31.82 6.78
C TYR A 122 -12.31 32.93 6.33
N ALA A 123 -11.04 32.57 6.10
CA ALA A 123 -10.01 33.53 5.68
C ALA A 123 -10.32 34.20 4.33
N LEU A 124 -10.82 33.45 3.34
CA LEU A 124 -11.11 33.98 2.00
C LEU A 124 -12.38 34.82 1.94
N THR A 125 -13.37 34.51 2.76
CA THR A 125 -14.63 35.27 2.80
C THR A 125 -14.54 36.52 3.67
N GLY A 126 -13.57 36.58 4.59
CA GLY A 126 -13.48 37.65 5.58
C GLY A 126 -14.68 37.68 6.51
N ALA A 127 -15.31 36.51 6.74
CA ALA A 127 -16.50 36.41 7.56
C ALA A 127 -16.20 36.70 9.04
N ASP A 128 -17.21 37.15 9.79
CA ASP A 128 -17.09 37.36 11.24
C ASP A 128 -17.07 36.03 12.01
N LEU A 129 -17.71 35.00 11.45
CA LEU A 129 -17.76 33.64 11.99
C LEU A 129 -17.70 32.61 10.85
N GLY A 130 -16.83 31.61 11.01
CA GLY A 130 -16.79 30.38 10.24
C GLY A 130 -17.48 29.26 11.00
N LEU A 131 -18.35 28.48 10.34
CA LEU A 131 -19.06 27.35 10.95
C LEU A 131 -18.90 26.09 10.11
N LEU A 132 -18.63 24.96 10.77
CA LEU A 132 -18.70 23.66 10.13
C LEU A 132 -20.15 23.13 10.15
N THR A 133 -20.67 22.80 8.97
CA THR A 133 -22.02 22.24 8.82
C THR A 133 -21.95 20.94 8.05
N ALA A 134 -22.93 20.05 8.22
CA ALA A 134 -22.97 18.76 7.54
C ALA A 134 -24.29 18.53 6.83
N VAL A 135 -24.23 17.93 5.65
CA VAL A 135 -25.42 17.44 4.93
C VAL A 135 -25.59 15.96 5.27
N VAL A 136 -26.73 15.61 5.86
CA VAL A 136 -27.04 14.26 6.34
C VAL A 136 -28.37 13.78 5.76
N ASP A 137 -28.50 12.47 5.62
CA ASP A 137 -29.69 11.81 5.06
C ASP A 137 -30.77 11.50 6.13
N GLU A 138 -30.43 11.61 7.41
CA GLU A 138 -31.33 11.32 8.53
C GLU A 138 -31.34 12.44 9.58
N GLN A 139 -32.38 12.44 10.41
CA GLN A 139 -32.52 13.44 11.45
C GLN A 139 -31.66 13.08 12.66
N LEU A 140 -30.59 13.85 12.86
CA LEU A 140 -29.68 13.75 14.00
C LEU A 140 -30.02 14.76 15.10
N PRO A 141 -29.60 14.54 16.36
CA PRO A 141 -29.88 15.44 17.49
C PRO A 141 -29.04 16.73 17.47
N TYR A 142 -28.83 17.31 16.29
CA TYR A 142 -28.07 18.54 16.06
C TYR A 142 -28.98 19.69 15.61
N GLY A 143 -28.56 20.92 15.89
CA GLY A 143 -29.25 22.12 15.42
C GLY A 143 -29.30 22.17 13.90
N ARG A 144 -30.47 22.38 13.33
CA ARG A 144 -30.70 22.39 11.89
C ARG A 144 -30.36 23.75 11.29
N ILE A 145 -29.66 23.73 10.16
CA ILE A 145 -29.29 24.91 9.38
C ILE A 145 -30.45 25.33 8.47
N GLU A 146 -30.85 26.59 8.58
CA GLU A 146 -31.86 27.20 7.70
C GLU A 146 -31.23 28.25 6.81
N ARG A 147 -31.46 28.14 5.50
CA ARG A 147 -30.92 29.05 4.48
C ARG A 147 -32.04 29.77 3.74
N ASP A 148 -31.75 30.97 3.24
CA ASP A 148 -32.62 31.65 2.30
C ASP A 148 -32.42 31.18 0.85
N ALA A 149 -33.18 31.77 -0.08
CA ALA A 149 -33.13 31.46 -1.51
C ALA A 149 -31.76 31.76 -2.17
N ASP A 150 -30.94 32.62 -1.56
CA ASP A 150 -29.59 32.94 -2.01
C ASP A 150 -28.54 32.02 -1.38
N GLY A 151 -28.97 31.05 -0.56
CA GLY A 151 -28.12 30.08 0.12
C GLY A 151 -27.41 30.62 1.37
N VAL A 152 -27.80 31.80 1.86
CA VAL A 152 -27.22 32.44 3.04
C VAL A 152 -27.82 31.82 4.30
N LEU A 153 -26.98 31.53 5.30
CA LEU A 153 -27.43 31.04 6.61
C LEU A 153 -28.27 32.11 7.31
N ARG A 154 -29.51 31.77 7.71
CA ARG A 154 -30.45 32.68 8.39
C ARG A 154 -30.80 32.26 9.80
N ALA A 155 -30.80 30.98 10.09
CA ALA A 155 -31.08 30.50 11.45
C ALA A 155 -30.45 29.12 11.70
N ILE A 156 -30.32 28.80 12.99
CA ILE A 156 -30.10 27.45 13.49
C ILE A 156 -31.28 27.11 14.39
N THR A 157 -32.03 26.06 14.03
CA THR A 157 -33.19 25.59 14.78
C THR A 157 -32.79 24.37 15.60
N GLU A 158 -32.86 24.45 16.93
CA GLU A 158 -32.45 23.37 17.83
C GLU A 158 -33.26 22.09 17.60
N ALA A 159 -32.62 20.93 17.79
CA ALA A 159 -33.23 19.62 17.58
C ALA A 159 -34.41 19.32 18.53
N THR A 160 -34.58 20.07 19.61
CA THR A 160 -35.71 19.94 20.55
C THR A 160 -36.97 20.70 20.11
N ASP A 161 -36.84 21.61 19.13
CA ASP A 161 -37.89 22.56 18.73
C ASP A 161 -38.46 22.30 17.31
N VAL A 162 -38.28 21.08 16.77
CA VAL A 162 -38.56 20.69 15.37
C VAL A 162 -40.04 20.77 14.96
N ALA A 163 -40.97 21.12 15.86
CA ALA A 163 -42.39 21.25 15.55
C ALA A 163 -42.72 22.36 14.51
N GLY A 164 -41.73 23.16 14.09
CA GLY A 164 -41.86 24.20 13.06
C GLY A 164 -40.72 24.28 12.05
N ALA A 165 -39.85 23.27 11.94
CA ALA A 165 -38.71 23.33 11.02
C ALA A 165 -39.15 23.22 9.54
N THR A 166 -38.44 23.89 8.63
CA THR A 166 -38.69 23.90 7.17
C THR A 166 -38.69 22.50 6.56
N ALA A 167 -39.27 22.25 5.38
CA ALA A 167 -39.18 20.93 4.75
C ALA A 167 -37.71 20.57 4.42
N PRO A 168 -37.32 19.28 4.31
CA PRO A 168 -36.02 18.88 3.75
C PRO A 168 -35.74 19.58 2.41
N ASP A 169 -34.48 19.60 1.97
CA ASP A 169 -34.21 20.09 0.60
C ASP A 169 -34.92 19.25 -0.47
N ASP A 170 -34.90 19.69 -1.73
CA ASP A 170 -35.62 19.01 -2.83
C ASP A 170 -35.20 17.52 -3.01
N ASP A 171 -34.06 17.11 -2.46
CA ASP A 171 -33.54 15.74 -2.47
C ASP A 171 -33.79 14.97 -1.15
N GLY A 172 -34.45 15.57 -0.16
CA GLY A 172 -34.77 14.94 1.12
C GLY A 172 -33.68 15.05 2.20
N ARG A 173 -32.61 15.81 1.97
CA ARG A 173 -31.45 15.93 2.87
C ARG A 173 -31.58 17.08 3.86
N LEU A 174 -30.90 16.95 5.00
CA LEU A 174 -30.89 17.92 6.09
C LEU A 174 -29.49 18.50 6.28
N GLU A 175 -29.37 19.82 6.42
CA GLU A 175 -28.12 20.44 6.82
C GLU A 175 -28.14 20.70 8.34
N ILE A 176 -27.10 20.26 9.05
CA ILE A 176 -26.98 20.35 10.51
C ILE A 176 -25.71 21.10 10.93
N ASN A 177 -25.75 21.66 12.14
CA ASN A 177 -24.62 22.31 12.79
C ASN A 177 -23.74 21.28 13.50
N VAL A 178 -22.46 21.20 13.13
CA VAL A 178 -21.48 20.29 13.75
C VAL A 178 -20.85 20.89 15.02
N GLY A 179 -21.10 22.19 15.28
CA GLY A 179 -20.60 22.90 16.47
C GLY A 179 -19.20 23.48 16.31
N THR A 180 -18.30 22.82 15.57
CA THR A 180 -16.95 23.33 15.28
C THR A 180 -17.02 24.67 14.55
N CYS A 181 -16.34 25.69 15.08
CA CYS A 181 -16.38 27.05 14.55
C CYS A 181 -15.02 27.76 14.61
N VAL A 182 -14.90 28.82 13.82
CA VAL A 182 -13.71 29.67 13.72
C VAL A 182 -14.14 31.13 13.78
N ALA A 183 -13.46 31.96 14.57
CA ALA A 183 -13.77 33.39 14.65
C ALA A 183 -12.59 34.22 15.17
N ASP A 184 -12.74 35.54 15.16
CA ASP A 184 -11.92 36.43 15.98
C ASP A 184 -12.22 36.13 17.48
N PRO A 185 -11.20 35.91 18.33
CA PRO A 185 -11.43 35.54 19.72
C PRO A 185 -12.22 36.59 20.52
N ARG A 186 -12.03 37.88 20.23
CA ARG A 186 -12.70 38.97 20.97
C ARG A 186 -14.17 39.04 20.59
N ALA A 187 -14.48 38.95 19.31
CA ALA A 187 -15.85 38.91 18.81
C ALA A 187 -16.60 37.69 19.36
N LEU A 188 -15.97 36.51 19.35
CA LEU A 188 -16.56 35.28 19.88
C LEU A 188 -16.86 35.39 21.38
N LEU A 189 -15.86 35.80 22.18
CA LEU A 189 -16.00 35.93 23.63
C LEU A 189 -17.04 36.99 24.02
N ALA A 190 -17.13 38.10 23.28
CA ALA A 190 -18.16 39.12 23.54
C ALA A 190 -19.58 38.55 23.41
N ARG A 191 -19.84 37.71 22.38
CA ARG A 191 -21.14 37.06 22.21
C ARG A 191 -21.40 35.97 23.25
N ILE A 192 -20.37 35.27 23.70
CA ILE A 192 -20.48 34.32 24.81
C ILE A 192 -20.85 35.06 26.11
N ASP A 193 -20.22 36.20 26.39
CA ASP A 193 -20.49 37.00 27.60
C ASP A 193 -21.92 37.57 27.62
N GLU A 194 -22.43 38.00 26.46
CA GLU A 194 -23.82 38.45 26.29
C GLU A 194 -24.82 37.34 26.66
N LEU A 195 -24.62 36.12 26.15
CA LEU A 195 -25.50 34.98 26.42
C LEU A 195 -25.37 34.48 27.86
N ALA A 196 -24.16 34.47 28.42
CA ALA A 196 -23.94 34.07 29.80
C ALA A 196 -24.67 34.98 30.79
N ALA A 197 -24.79 36.29 30.48
CA ALA A 197 -25.58 37.24 31.27
C ALA A 197 -27.09 36.93 31.26
N GLU A 198 -27.57 36.19 30.25
CA GLU A 198 -28.94 35.73 30.11
C GLU A 198 -29.15 34.30 30.68
N GLY A 199 -28.09 33.67 31.21
CA GLY A 199 -28.11 32.31 31.74
C GLY A 199 -27.96 31.21 30.68
N GLU A 200 -27.56 31.56 29.45
CA GLU A 200 -27.27 30.61 28.38
C GLU A 200 -25.74 30.44 28.23
N HIS A 201 -25.27 29.20 28.29
CA HIS A 201 -23.84 28.89 28.37
C HIS A 201 -23.36 27.95 27.26
N ARG A 202 -24.23 27.60 26.29
CA ARG A 202 -23.88 26.77 25.13
C ARG A 202 -23.34 27.62 23.97
N LEU A 203 -22.53 27.00 23.12
CA LEU A 203 -21.94 27.65 21.95
C LEU A 203 -22.93 27.79 20.78
N THR A 204 -23.92 26.90 20.63
CA THR A 204 -24.87 26.96 19.50
C THR A 204 -25.64 28.28 19.41
N PRO A 205 -26.20 28.83 20.51
CA PRO A 205 -26.88 30.13 20.48
C PRO A 205 -25.97 31.31 20.13
N VAL A 206 -24.64 31.19 20.29
CA VAL A 206 -23.68 32.23 19.90
C VAL A 206 -23.76 32.49 18.40
N VAL A 207 -23.89 31.44 17.58
CA VAL A 207 -24.02 31.57 16.12
C VAL A 207 -25.24 32.42 15.77
N ARG A 208 -26.37 32.19 16.45
CA ARG A 208 -27.59 32.99 16.26
C ARG A 208 -27.37 34.46 16.60
N ARG A 209 -26.60 34.77 17.66
CA ARG A 209 -26.25 36.16 18.00
C ARG A 209 -25.41 36.85 16.93
N PHE A 210 -24.49 36.13 16.29
CA PHE A 210 -23.77 36.66 15.12
C PHE A 210 -24.75 37.02 14.00
N ILE A 211 -25.63 36.09 13.62
CA ILE A 211 -26.63 36.30 12.55
C ILE A 211 -27.56 37.47 12.88
N ASP A 212 -28.14 37.50 14.09
CA ASP A 212 -29.08 38.52 14.54
C ASP A 212 -28.43 39.91 14.60
N SER A 213 -27.11 39.98 14.81
CA SER A 213 -26.34 41.23 14.79
C SER A 213 -26.01 41.76 13.39
N GLY A 214 -26.36 41.01 12.34
CA GLY A 214 -26.01 41.31 10.95
C GLY A 214 -24.57 40.95 10.57
N ALA A 215 -23.87 40.20 11.43
CA ALA A 215 -22.53 39.71 11.16
C ALA A 215 -22.55 38.64 10.07
N SER A 216 -21.49 38.58 9.28
CA SER A 216 -21.32 37.64 8.19
C SER A 216 -20.90 36.26 8.71
N VAL A 217 -21.62 35.21 8.31
CA VAL A 217 -21.32 33.83 8.71
C VAL A 217 -21.01 32.98 7.48
N ALA A 218 -19.79 32.46 7.40
CA ALA A 218 -19.37 31.52 6.35
C ALA A 218 -19.48 30.08 6.85
N THR A 219 -20.03 29.19 6.01
CA THR A 219 -20.17 27.77 6.35
C THR A 219 -19.33 26.88 5.45
N TYR A 220 -18.57 25.94 5.99
CA TYR A 220 -17.98 24.84 5.22
C TYR A 220 -18.85 23.59 5.39
N ARG A 221 -19.41 23.09 4.27
CA ARG A 221 -20.33 21.95 4.28
C ARG A 221 -19.56 20.65 4.09
N ILE A 222 -19.64 19.76 5.07
CA ILE A 222 -19.17 18.37 4.95
C ILE A 222 -20.29 17.49 4.40
N TYR A 223 -19.88 16.45 3.66
CA TYR A 223 -20.78 15.49 3.02
C TYR A 223 -20.48 14.04 3.44
N ASP A 224 -19.38 13.82 4.17
CA ASP A 224 -19.12 12.55 4.83
C ASP A 224 -19.87 12.56 6.18
N THR A 225 -20.97 11.79 6.23
CA THR A 225 -21.80 11.71 7.43
C THR A 225 -21.08 11.06 8.60
N ASP A 226 -20.01 10.28 8.37
CA ASP A 226 -19.23 9.70 9.46
C ASP A 226 -18.52 10.78 10.30
N GLU A 227 -18.19 11.95 9.73
CA GLU A 227 -17.49 13.03 10.45
C GLU A 227 -18.35 13.71 11.54
N VAL A 228 -19.68 13.57 11.48
CA VAL A 228 -20.59 14.21 12.45
C VAL A 228 -20.77 13.39 13.73
N GLN A 229 -20.22 12.18 13.77
CA GLN A 229 -20.42 11.23 14.85
C GLN A 229 -19.59 11.63 16.09
N GLY A 230 -20.25 12.18 17.10
CA GLY A 230 -19.71 12.32 18.44
C GLY A 230 -19.74 10.99 19.22
N ILE A 231 -18.95 10.90 20.30
CA ILE A 231 -18.89 9.72 21.18
C ILE A 231 -19.38 10.10 22.58
N ASN A 232 -20.62 9.73 22.88
CA ASN A 232 -21.26 9.92 24.18
C ASN A 232 -21.72 8.60 24.82
N THR A 233 -21.70 7.49 24.06
CA THR A 233 -22.05 6.15 24.52
C THR A 233 -21.06 5.09 24.05
N ALA A 234 -21.04 3.92 24.72
CA ALA A 234 -20.23 2.79 24.30
C ALA A 234 -20.60 2.23 22.91
N ALA A 235 -21.86 2.37 22.49
CA ALA A 235 -22.31 1.96 21.16
C ALA A 235 -21.73 2.88 20.07
N GLU A 236 -21.71 4.19 20.31
CA GLU A 236 -21.10 5.17 19.40
C GLU A 236 -19.58 4.99 19.34
N LEU A 237 -18.92 4.67 20.47
CA LEU A 237 -17.50 4.34 20.49
C LEU A 237 -17.18 3.11 19.61
N ALA A 238 -18.02 2.06 19.69
CA ALA A 238 -17.85 0.88 18.86
C ALA A 238 -18.04 1.19 17.36
N LEU A 239 -19.08 1.98 17.03
CA LEU A 239 -19.32 2.43 15.66
C LEU A 239 -18.16 3.29 15.12
N ALA A 240 -17.64 4.21 15.93
CA ALA A 240 -16.47 5.02 15.56
C ALA A 240 -15.23 4.14 15.34
N GLY A 241 -15.03 3.11 16.15
CA GLY A 241 -13.96 2.12 15.95
C GLY A 241 -14.06 1.42 14.59
N ASP A 242 -15.27 1.07 14.18
CA ASP A 242 -15.53 0.47 12.87
C ASP A 242 -15.23 1.45 11.74
N ILE A 243 -15.67 2.71 11.86
CA ILE A 243 -15.37 3.77 10.90
C ILE A 243 -13.86 3.99 10.76
N VAL A 244 -13.13 4.11 11.87
CA VAL A 244 -11.66 4.30 11.85
C VAL A 244 -10.99 3.14 11.12
N LEU A 245 -11.36 1.90 11.46
CA LEU A 245 -10.81 0.73 10.78
C LEU A 245 -11.16 0.73 9.28
N ARG A 246 -12.39 1.05 8.90
CA ARG A 246 -12.79 1.17 7.49
C ARG A 246 -11.96 2.23 6.75
N ARG A 247 -11.76 3.40 7.33
CA ARG A 247 -10.97 4.49 6.72
C ARG A 247 -9.50 4.13 6.53
N LEU A 248 -8.92 3.24 7.33
CA LEU A 248 -7.58 2.69 7.08
C LEU A 248 -7.50 1.88 5.78
N PHE A 249 -8.65 1.43 5.30
CA PHE A 249 -8.81 0.46 4.23
C PHE A 249 -9.57 0.99 3.01
N GLU A 250 -10.08 2.21 3.08
CA GLU A 250 -10.60 2.94 1.92
C GLU A 250 -9.50 3.07 0.87
N PRO A 251 -9.72 2.57 -0.36
CA PRO A 251 -8.80 2.80 -1.46
C PRO A 251 -8.72 4.31 -1.68
N ARG A 252 -7.71 4.94 -1.11
CA ARG A 252 -7.37 6.31 -1.46
C ARG A 252 -6.93 6.25 -2.92
N ARG A 253 -7.48 7.12 -3.78
CA ARG A 253 -6.66 7.55 -4.92
C ARG A 253 -5.35 7.96 -4.29
N ASN A 254 -4.23 7.45 -4.78
CA ASN A 254 -2.93 7.81 -4.22
C ASN A 254 -2.56 9.22 -4.70
N THR A 255 -3.47 10.18 -4.50
CA THR A 255 -3.23 11.63 -4.51
C THR A 255 -2.41 12.05 -3.30
N ASP A 256 -2.25 11.15 -2.32
CA ASP A 256 -1.29 11.31 -1.26
C ASP A 256 0.11 11.38 -1.90
N THR A 257 0.75 12.53 -1.76
CA THR A 257 2.14 12.71 -2.21
C THR A 257 3.12 11.92 -1.36
N HIS A 258 2.66 11.06 -0.45
CA HIS A 258 3.49 10.23 0.41
C HIS A 258 4.04 9.00 -0.32
N VAL A 259 5.29 8.70 -0.03
CA VAL A 259 5.93 7.43 -0.40
C VAL A 259 5.45 6.37 0.58
N VAL A 260 5.03 5.21 0.08
CA VAL A 260 4.65 4.04 0.88
C VAL A 260 5.28 2.77 0.32
N PHE A 261 6.09 2.07 1.11
CA PHE A 261 6.72 0.83 0.67
C PHE A 261 5.77 -0.37 0.79
N GLY A 262 5.64 -1.12 -0.30
CA GLY A 262 5.04 -2.44 -0.31
C GLY A 262 6.08 -3.56 -0.26
N THR A 263 5.62 -4.81 -0.45
CA THR A 263 6.49 -6.00 -0.43
C THR A 263 7.55 -6.04 -1.52
N GLY A 264 7.38 -5.27 -2.60
CA GLY A 264 8.28 -5.22 -3.75
C GLY A 264 8.59 -3.79 -4.18
N GLY A 265 8.90 -2.92 -3.21
CA GLY A 265 9.23 -1.50 -3.42
C GLY A 265 8.05 -0.56 -3.24
N TRP A 266 8.27 0.72 -3.54
CA TRP A 266 7.22 1.74 -3.59
C TRP A 266 6.58 1.74 -4.98
N ARG A 267 5.24 1.77 -5.04
CA ARG A 267 4.47 1.84 -6.30
C ARG A 267 3.35 2.85 -6.17
N ALA A 268 3.10 3.62 -7.22
CA ALA A 268 2.00 4.56 -7.27
C ALA A 268 1.58 4.87 -8.73
N VAL A 269 0.40 5.46 -8.87
CA VAL A 269 -0.10 5.97 -10.15
C VAL A 269 0.74 7.18 -10.58
N ILE A 270 1.14 7.20 -11.85
CA ILE A 270 1.91 8.28 -12.44
C ILE A 270 1.12 9.58 -12.40
N GLY A 271 1.76 10.65 -11.92
CA GLY A 271 1.16 12.00 -11.84
C GLY A 271 0.30 12.24 -10.60
N GLU A 272 -0.08 11.20 -9.87
CA GLU A 272 -0.61 11.31 -8.51
C GLU A 272 0.54 11.09 -7.50
N GLY A 273 0.69 9.86 -7.00
CA GLY A 273 1.72 9.51 -6.03
C GLY A 273 3.10 9.32 -6.66
N PHE A 274 3.18 8.76 -7.88
CA PHE A 274 4.47 8.57 -8.56
C PHE A 274 4.85 9.83 -9.33
N THR A 275 5.69 10.65 -8.71
CA THR A 275 6.22 11.90 -9.29
C THR A 275 7.74 11.94 -9.19
N LEU A 276 8.39 12.72 -10.07
CA LEU A 276 9.84 12.95 -9.98
C LEU A 276 10.24 13.59 -8.63
N GLY A 277 9.34 14.37 -8.01
CA GLY A 277 9.58 14.91 -6.66
C GLY A 277 9.70 13.81 -5.62
N ASN A 278 8.82 12.82 -5.67
CA ASN A 278 8.81 11.70 -4.72
C ASN A 278 9.97 10.73 -4.97
N VAL A 279 10.31 10.47 -6.23
CA VAL A 279 11.53 9.72 -6.59
C VAL A 279 12.76 10.39 -5.98
N ARG A 280 12.88 11.71 -6.12
CA ARG A 280 14.00 12.47 -5.57
C ARG A 280 14.06 12.45 -4.04
N ARG A 281 12.92 12.63 -3.36
CA ARG A 281 12.84 12.56 -1.88
C ARG A 281 13.24 11.18 -1.38
N LEU A 282 12.75 10.12 -2.02
CA LEU A 282 13.11 8.76 -1.64
C LEU A 282 14.60 8.47 -1.89
N CYS A 283 15.15 8.90 -3.03
CA CYS A 283 16.58 8.77 -3.29
C CYS A 283 17.43 9.59 -2.30
N GLN A 284 16.95 10.75 -1.84
CA GLN A 284 17.64 11.55 -0.82
C GLN A 284 17.66 10.81 0.52
N ALA A 285 16.55 10.20 0.94
CA ALA A 285 16.50 9.38 2.15
C ALA A 285 17.48 8.18 2.08
N ILE A 286 17.54 7.50 0.93
CA ILE A 286 18.49 6.39 0.71
C ILE A 286 19.94 6.88 0.70
N ALA A 287 20.23 8.02 0.08
CA ALA A 287 21.54 8.65 0.11
C ALA A 287 21.97 9.03 1.53
N ASN A 288 21.04 9.58 2.33
CA ASN A 288 21.28 9.91 3.73
C ASN A 288 21.62 8.65 4.55
N GLU A 289 20.90 7.54 4.37
CA GLU A 289 21.23 6.28 5.03
C GLU A 289 22.61 5.76 4.62
N ALA A 290 22.94 5.80 3.32
CA ALA A 290 24.25 5.35 2.83
C ALA A 290 25.40 6.15 3.47
N ILE A 291 25.23 7.47 3.62
CA ILE A 291 26.20 8.35 4.30
C ILE A 291 26.24 8.07 5.80
N ARG A 292 25.07 7.96 6.45
CA ARG A 292 24.93 7.69 7.89
C ARG A 292 25.60 6.38 8.30
N THR A 293 25.55 5.39 7.41
CA THR A 293 26.14 4.06 7.61
C THR A 293 27.56 3.93 7.03
N GLY A 294 28.09 4.97 6.39
CA GLY A 294 29.46 5.02 5.85
C GLY A 294 29.72 4.08 4.68
N ILE A 295 28.68 3.76 3.89
CA ILE A 295 28.76 2.89 2.70
C ILE A 295 28.62 3.68 1.39
N ASP A 296 28.46 5.00 1.46
CA ASP A 296 28.26 5.93 0.35
C ASP A 296 29.37 5.86 -0.71
N ALA A 297 30.63 5.66 -0.31
CA ALA A 297 31.77 5.53 -1.23
C ALA A 297 31.66 4.32 -2.18
N ARG A 298 30.81 3.32 -1.87
CA ARG A 298 30.55 2.16 -2.74
C ARG A 298 29.69 2.52 -3.95
N GLY A 299 29.00 3.67 -3.92
CA GLY A 299 28.13 4.12 -5.00
C GLY A 299 26.84 3.30 -5.12
N VAL A 300 26.07 3.62 -6.16
CA VAL A 300 24.80 2.97 -6.50
C VAL A 300 24.71 2.59 -7.97
N VAL A 301 23.94 1.56 -8.29
CA VAL A 301 23.58 1.19 -9.67
C VAL A 301 22.11 1.51 -9.90
N ILE A 302 21.75 2.16 -11.01
CA ILE A 302 20.37 2.58 -11.29
C ILE A 302 19.95 2.13 -12.69
N GLY A 303 18.78 1.48 -12.80
CA GLY A 303 18.15 1.11 -14.06
C GLY A 303 16.63 1.27 -14.02
N GLY A 304 15.94 0.86 -15.08
CA GLY A 304 14.49 0.92 -15.15
C GLY A 304 13.91 0.05 -16.27
N ASP A 305 12.59 -0.14 -16.24
CA ASP A 305 11.86 -0.83 -17.29
C ASP A 305 11.35 0.14 -18.39
N ARG A 306 10.56 -0.39 -19.33
CA ARG A 306 10.04 0.35 -20.49
C ARG A 306 8.80 1.20 -20.21
N ARG A 307 8.41 1.40 -18.94
CA ARG A 307 7.22 2.20 -18.60
C ARG A 307 7.44 3.67 -18.88
N PHE A 308 6.33 4.38 -19.06
CA PHE A 308 6.35 5.83 -19.08
C PHE A 308 7.00 6.39 -17.81
N LEU A 309 7.89 7.39 -17.98
CA LEU A 309 8.72 8.02 -16.94
C LEU A 309 9.80 7.15 -16.26
N SER A 310 9.98 5.88 -16.64
CA SER A 310 11.01 5.05 -15.98
C SER A 310 12.42 5.61 -16.19
N ARG A 311 12.73 6.03 -17.42
CA ARG A 311 14.04 6.61 -17.75
C ARG A 311 14.28 7.94 -17.04
N GLU A 312 13.33 8.86 -17.10
CA GLU A 312 13.43 10.17 -16.47
C GLU A 312 13.54 10.07 -14.95
N SER A 313 12.90 9.06 -14.35
CA SER A 313 13.00 8.78 -12.91
C SER A 313 14.36 8.20 -12.54
N ALA A 314 14.94 7.32 -13.36
CA ALA A 314 16.29 6.80 -13.15
C ALA A 314 17.34 7.93 -13.24
N GLU A 315 17.17 8.84 -14.20
CA GLU A 315 18.00 10.04 -14.32
C GLU A 315 17.83 10.98 -13.11
N ALA A 316 16.60 11.24 -12.67
CA ALA A 316 16.33 12.06 -11.48
C ALA A 316 16.92 11.44 -10.19
N ALA A 317 16.90 10.12 -10.07
CA ALA A 317 17.57 9.41 -8.99
C ALA A 317 19.09 9.62 -9.05
N ALA A 318 19.71 9.46 -10.23
CA ALA A 318 21.13 9.69 -10.43
C ALA A 318 21.57 11.11 -10.07
N GLU A 319 20.75 12.13 -10.40
CA GLU A 319 21.00 13.53 -10.01
C GLU A 319 21.09 13.72 -8.49
N VAL A 320 20.26 13.01 -7.71
CA VAL A 320 20.25 13.09 -6.25
C VAL A 320 21.48 12.43 -5.65
N PHE A 321 21.79 11.20 -6.04
CA PHE A 321 22.99 10.51 -5.54
C PHE A 321 24.26 11.29 -5.88
N ALA A 322 24.39 11.78 -7.13
CA ALA A 322 25.52 12.61 -7.53
C ALA A 322 25.57 13.95 -6.79
N GLY A 323 24.42 14.57 -6.49
CA GLY A 323 24.32 15.78 -5.68
C GLY A 323 24.88 15.60 -4.26
N ASN A 324 24.76 14.39 -3.72
CA ASN A 324 25.31 14.00 -2.42
C ASN A 324 26.74 13.42 -2.52
N GLY A 325 27.40 13.50 -3.69
CA GLY A 325 28.76 13.00 -3.90
C GLY A 325 28.89 11.48 -4.01
N ILE A 326 27.77 10.77 -4.17
CA ILE A 326 27.72 9.31 -4.27
C ILE A 326 27.94 8.89 -5.73
N PRO A 327 28.91 8.03 -6.05
CA PRO A 327 29.11 7.54 -7.42
C PRO A 327 27.90 6.75 -7.92
N VAL A 328 27.55 6.92 -9.20
CA VAL A 328 26.40 6.28 -9.83
C VAL A 328 26.83 5.57 -11.10
N VAL A 329 26.47 4.29 -11.21
CA VAL A 329 26.43 3.57 -12.49
C VAL A 329 24.99 3.64 -13.02
N LEU A 330 24.79 4.39 -14.10
CA LEU A 330 23.50 4.48 -14.77
C LEU A 330 23.45 3.44 -15.90
N LEU A 331 22.50 2.53 -15.81
CA LEU A 331 22.28 1.48 -16.80
C LEU A 331 21.58 2.03 -18.06
N PRO A 332 21.57 1.29 -19.19
CA PRO A 332 20.84 1.67 -20.40
C PRO A 332 19.35 1.93 -20.17
N ASP A 333 18.68 2.47 -21.20
CA ASP A 333 17.28 2.94 -21.14
C ASP A 333 16.30 1.91 -20.56
N ASP A 334 16.48 0.63 -20.90
CA ASP A 334 15.70 -0.46 -20.34
C ASP A 334 16.58 -1.66 -19.94
N VAL A 335 16.36 -2.17 -18.73
CA VAL A 335 17.05 -3.33 -18.18
C VAL A 335 16.09 -4.16 -17.29
N PRO A 336 16.23 -5.49 -17.26
CA PRO A 336 15.39 -6.32 -16.40
C PRO A 336 15.76 -6.16 -14.92
N THR A 337 14.78 -6.28 -14.03
CA THR A 337 14.98 -6.29 -12.57
C THR A 337 16.04 -7.29 -12.10
N PRO A 338 16.10 -8.55 -12.60
CA PRO A 338 17.16 -9.47 -12.20
C PRO A 338 18.58 -8.98 -12.57
N LEU A 339 18.78 -8.24 -13.66
CA LEU A 339 20.08 -7.62 -13.97
C LEU A 339 20.45 -6.56 -12.93
N VAL A 340 19.49 -5.74 -12.50
CA VAL A 340 19.72 -4.75 -11.43
C VAL A 340 20.00 -5.43 -10.09
N THR A 341 19.34 -6.56 -9.81
CA THR A 341 19.56 -7.39 -8.62
C THR A 341 20.97 -7.97 -8.62
N PHE A 342 21.45 -8.48 -9.77
CA PHE A 342 22.80 -8.96 -10.01
C PHE A 342 23.86 -7.85 -9.88
N ALA A 343 23.53 -6.64 -10.32
CA ALA A 343 24.50 -5.54 -10.39
C ALA A 343 25.05 -5.12 -9.02
N ALA A 344 24.25 -5.20 -7.95
CA ALA A 344 24.69 -4.81 -6.60
C ALA A 344 25.89 -5.63 -6.11
N PRO A 345 25.80 -6.97 -6.01
CA PRO A 345 26.95 -7.79 -5.60
C PRO A 345 28.08 -7.78 -6.64
N HIS A 346 27.76 -7.71 -7.94
CA HIS A 346 28.78 -7.71 -9.01
C HIS A 346 29.67 -6.46 -8.99
N THR A 347 29.09 -5.28 -8.76
CA THR A 347 29.82 -4.00 -8.73
C THR A 347 30.32 -3.64 -7.33
N GLY A 348 29.83 -4.33 -6.29
CA GLY A 348 30.06 -3.95 -4.92
C GLY A 348 29.33 -2.67 -4.49
N ALA A 349 28.30 -2.22 -5.23
CA ALA A 349 27.53 -1.03 -4.91
C ALA A 349 26.81 -1.15 -3.55
N ALA A 350 26.61 -0.02 -2.86
CA ALA A 350 25.85 0.01 -1.59
C ALA A 350 24.40 -0.44 -1.82
N TYR A 351 23.80 0.09 -2.88
CA TYR A 351 22.46 -0.22 -3.31
C TYR A 351 22.38 -0.33 -4.84
N SER A 352 21.46 -1.14 -5.34
CA SER A 352 20.97 -1.02 -6.71
C SER A 352 19.48 -0.66 -6.72
N ILE A 353 19.06 0.13 -7.70
CA ILE A 353 17.72 0.71 -7.77
C ILE A 353 17.16 0.45 -9.17
N VAL A 354 15.94 -0.07 -9.23
CA VAL A 354 15.19 -0.25 -10.49
C VAL A 354 13.89 0.53 -10.44
N ILE A 355 13.64 1.33 -11.49
CA ILE A 355 12.37 2.00 -11.70
C ILE A 355 11.43 1.07 -12.46
N THR A 356 10.41 0.55 -11.78
CA THR A 356 9.40 -0.35 -12.35
C THR A 356 8.24 -0.57 -11.38
N SER A 357 7.06 -0.87 -11.93
CA SER A 357 5.93 -1.44 -11.20
C SER A 357 5.63 -2.90 -11.57
N SER A 358 6.61 -3.61 -12.16
CA SER A 358 6.54 -5.04 -12.55
C SER A 358 5.37 -5.35 -13.49
N HIS A 359 4.33 -6.01 -12.98
CA HIS A 359 3.15 -6.45 -13.73
C HIS A 359 1.95 -5.48 -13.62
N ASN A 360 2.07 -4.36 -12.89
CA ASN A 360 0.97 -3.40 -12.76
C ASN A 360 0.56 -2.82 -14.13
N PRO A 361 -0.67 -2.29 -14.27
CA PRO A 361 -1.08 -1.62 -15.51
C PRO A 361 -0.18 -0.42 -15.89
N PRO A 362 -0.24 0.08 -17.14
CA PRO A 362 0.74 1.05 -17.68
C PRO A 362 0.74 2.43 -17.00
N ASP A 363 -0.35 2.81 -16.34
CA ASP A 363 -0.49 4.05 -15.56
C ASP A 363 0.23 4.01 -14.21
N TRP A 364 0.76 2.85 -13.80
CA TRP A 364 1.57 2.69 -12.60
C TRP A 364 3.06 2.69 -12.91
N ASN A 365 3.84 3.29 -12.01
CA ASN A 365 5.28 3.09 -11.94
C ASN A 365 5.71 2.90 -10.47
N GLY A 366 6.99 2.62 -10.23
CA GLY A 366 7.48 2.31 -8.91
C GLY A 366 9.00 2.31 -8.84
N MET A 367 9.52 2.07 -7.65
CA MET A 367 10.95 1.98 -7.39
C MET A 367 11.23 0.86 -6.40
N LYS A 368 12.12 -0.06 -6.79
CA LYS A 368 12.66 -1.10 -5.91
C LYS A 368 14.11 -0.72 -5.56
N VAL A 369 14.50 -1.06 -4.34
CA VAL A 369 15.87 -0.89 -3.83
C VAL A 369 16.37 -2.28 -3.44
N PHE A 370 17.60 -2.61 -3.80
CA PHE A 370 18.28 -3.84 -3.40
C PHE A 370 19.55 -3.47 -2.63
N ARG A 371 19.85 -4.25 -1.60
CA ARG A 371 21.08 -4.12 -0.81
C ARG A 371 22.30 -4.58 -1.59
N ALA A 372 23.47 -4.33 -1.02
CA ALA A 372 24.77 -4.83 -1.45
C ALA A 372 24.83 -6.31 -1.90
N ASP A 373 24.04 -7.20 -1.29
CA ASP A 373 24.00 -8.63 -1.60
C ASP A 373 22.90 -9.01 -2.60
N GLY A 374 22.21 -8.02 -3.19
CA GLY A 374 21.09 -8.21 -4.10
C GLY A 374 19.76 -8.50 -3.40
N SER A 375 19.71 -8.59 -2.06
CA SER A 375 18.44 -8.82 -1.35
C SER A 375 17.57 -7.56 -1.28
N LEU A 376 16.26 -7.75 -1.20
CA LEU A 376 15.33 -6.67 -0.87
C LEU A 376 15.49 -6.24 0.61
N PRO A 377 15.36 -4.94 0.93
CA PRO A 377 15.30 -4.48 2.30
C PRO A 377 14.14 -5.11 3.09
N LEU A 378 14.35 -5.30 4.40
CA LEU A 378 13.33 -5.73 5.34
C LEU A 378 12.53 -4.53 5.83
N ASP A 379 11.35 -4.78 6.42
CA ASP A 379 10.39 -3.73 6.82
C ASP A 379 11.04 -2.59 7.64
N PRO A 380 11.86 -2.86 8.68
CA PRO A 380 12.45 -1.77 9.47
C PRO A 380 13.40 -0.84 8.70
N GLU A 381 13.96 -1.28 7.57
CA GLU A 381 14.80 -0.43 6.72
C GLU A 381 13.96 0.35 5.71
N THR A 382 12.96 -0.29 5.10
CA THR A 382 12.03 0.41 4.20
C THR A 382 11.21 1.47 4.94
N ASP A 383 10.82 1.21 6.19
CA ASP A 383 10.08 2.16 7.03
C ASP A 383 10.93 3.40 7.30
N ARG A 384 12.24 3.25 7.57
CA ARG A 384 13.16 4.39 7.71
C ARG A 384 13.25 5.23 6.44
N PHE A 385 13.40 4.59 5.27
CA PHE A 385 13.42 5.32 3.99
C PHE A 385 12.11 6.06 3.75
N GLN A 386 10.99 5.40 4.03
CA GLN A 386 9.65 5.93 3.87
C GLN A 386 9.45 7.19 4.73
N ASP A 387 9.70 7.07 6.02
CA ASP A 387 9.43 8.11 7.01
C ASP A 387 10.31 9.32 6.75
N GLU A 388 11.60 9.10 6.44
CA GLU A 388 12.52 10.19 6.09
C GLU A 388 12.12 10.86 4.77
N ALA A 389 11.81 10.09 3.71
CA ALA A 389 11.36 10.67 2.44
C ALA A 389 10.08 11.51 2.58
N ASN A 390 9.17 11.07 3.45
CA ASN A 390 7.91 11.77 3.72
C ASN A 390 8.08 13.03 4.57
N ALA A 391 9.13 13.10 5.41
CA ALA A 391 9.47 14.28 6.20
C ALA A 391 10.22 15.35 5.40
N LEU A 392 10.91 14.99 4.32
CA LEU A 392 11.67 15.92 3.48
C LEU A 392 10.75 16.86 2.68
N ALA A 393 11.02 18.16 2.74
CA ALA A 393 10.46 19.14 1.82
C ALA A 393 11.23 19.12 0.48
N PRO A 394 10.64 19.61 -0.63
CA PRO A 394 11.33 19.68 -1.91
C PRO A 394 12.66 20.45 -1.88
N GLY A 395 12.80 21.42 -0.97
CA GLY A 395 14.03 22.20 -0.79
C GLY A 395 15.17 21.46 -0.07
N ASP A 396 14.87 20.32 0.56
CA ASP A 396 15.87 19.53 1.30
C ASP A 396 16.61 18.54 0.39
N VAL A 397 16.12 18.33 -0.84
CA VAL A 397 16.73 17.43 -1.82
C VAL A 397 17.94 18.09 -2.48
N VAL A 398 19.10 17.46 -2.33
CA VAL A 398 20.34 17.88 -2.96
C VAL A 398 20.48 17.20 -4.32
N THR A 399 20.68 17.97 -5.38
CA THR A 399 20.85 17.46 -6.75
C THR A 399 22.04 18.08 -7.47
N LEU A 400 22.67 17.30 -8.35
CA LEU A 400 23.61 17.77 -9.35
C LEU A 400 23.04 17.48 -10.74
N PRO A 401 22.88 18.49 -11.63
CA PRO A 401 22.34 18.25 -12.96
C PRO A 401 23.10 17.16 -13.70
N LEU A 402 22.39 16.22 -14.32
CA LEU A 402 22.97 14.99 -14.86
C LEU A 402 24.16 15.21 -15.80
N ALA A 403 24.08 16.22 -16.66
CA ALA A 403 25.17 16.58 -17.58
C ALA A 403 26.46 16.99 -16.84
N LYS A 404 26.35 17.68 -15.69
CA LYS A 404 27.50 18.03 -14.84
C LYS A 404 28.01 16.80 -14.10
N ALA A 405 27.12 15.98 -13.57
CA ALA A 405 27.48 14.74 -12.87
C ALA A 405 28.23 13.75 -13.77
N ARG A 406 27.82 13.63 -15.04
CA ARG A 406 28.56 12.88 -16.07
C ARG A 406 29.93 13.50 -16.35
N ALA A 407 30.01 14.83 -16.50
CA ALA A 407 31.27 15.51 -16.78
C ALA A 407 32.30 15.39 -15.65
N THR A 408 31.88 15.24 -14.39
CA THR A 408 32.78 14.98 -13.26
C THR A 408 33.15 13.50 -13.10
N GLY A 409 32.50 12.59 -13.83
CA GLY A 409 32.62 11.15 -13.66
C GLY A 409 31.91 10.59 -12.42
N LEU A 410 31.06 11.40 -11.75
CA LEU A 410 30.24 10.93 -10.64
C LEU A 410 29.11 10.02 -11.14
N VAL A 411 28.59 10.29 -12.34
CA VAL A 411 27.64 9.39 -13.02
C VAL A 411 28.34 8.82 -14.25
N VAL A 412 28.36 7.51 -14.38
CA VAL A 412 28.90 6.80 -15.54
C VAL A 412 27.81 5.94 -16.17
N ASP A 413 27.60 6.10 -17.48
CA ASP A 413 26.74 5.22 -18.25
C ASP A 413 27.49 3.91 -18.56
N ARG A 414 26.94 2.77 -18.13
CA ARG A 414 27.57 1.45 -18.35
C ARG A 414 26.50 0.37 -18.50
N SER A 415 26.65 -0.48 -19.50
CA SER A 415 25.85 -1.71 -19.61
C SER A 415 26.44 -2.82 -18.74
N LEU A 416 25.57 -3.59 -18.09
CA LEU A 416 25.90 -4.83 -17.37
C LEU A 416 25.18 -6.04 -17.98
N THR A 417 24.70 -5.94 -19.22
CA THR A 417 24.02 -7.04 -19.93
C THR A 417 24.93 -8.25 -20.09
N ASP A 418 26.14 -8.06 -20.63
CA ASP A 418 27.05 -9.19 -20.90
C ASP A 418 27.49 -9.90 -19.60
N PRO A 419 27.97 -9.20 -18.55
CA PRO A 419 28.30 -9.87 -17.28
C PRO A 419 27.13 -10.62 -16.64
N TYR A 420 25.89 -10.13 -16.82
CA TYR A 420 24.69 -10.80 -16.33
C TYR A 420 24.37 -12.06 -17.13
N VAL A 421 24.45 -11.99 -18.46
CA VAL A 421 24.27 -13.15 -19.35
C VAL A 421 25.33 -14.21 -19.08
N ASP A 422 26.61 -13.81 -19.02
CA ASP A 422 27.73 -14.72 -18.71
C ASP A 422 27.51 -15.46 -17.39
N ALA A 423 27.03 -14.75 -16.35
CA ALA A 423 26.74 -15.37 -15.05
C ALA A 423 25.58 -16.39 -15.11
N ILE A 424 24.56 -16.17 -15.96
CA ILE A 424 23.51 -17.18 -16.20
C ILE A 424 24.12 -18.40 -16.88
N GLU A 425 24.93 -18.19 -17.90
CA GLU A 425 25.55 -19.26 -18.70
C GLU A 425 26.59 -20.08 -17.91
N GLU A 426 27.16 -19.55 -16.83
CA GLU A 426 27.99 -20.32 -15.90
C GLU A 426 27.19 -21.37 -15.10
N ILE A 427 25.89 -21.14 -14.89
CA ILE A 427 25.01 -22.04 -14.12
C ILE A 427 24.22 -22.98 -15.04
N ILE A 428 23.85 -22.49 -16.22
CA ILE A 428 23.02 -23.20 -17.19
C ILE A 428 23.90 -24.01 -18.15
N ASP A 429 23.52 -25.26 -18.42
CA ASP A 429 24.23 -26.08 -19.41
C ASP A 429 23.85 -25.70 -20.85
N VAL A 430 24.46 -24.61 -21.33
CA VAL A 430 24.30 -24.10 -22.69
C VAL A 430 24.62 -25.18 -23.75
N ASP A 431 25.63 -26.03 -23.49
CA ASP A 431 26.06 -27.06 -24.43
C ASP A 431 25.07 -28.22 -24.55
N ALA A 432 24.38 -28.59 -23.48
CA ALA A 432 23.30 -29.57 -23.55
C ALA A 432 22.10 -29.09 -24.39
N VAL A 433 21.86 -27.78 -24.43
CA VAL A 433 20.80 -27.20 -25.27
C VAL A 433 21.22 -27.12 -26.73
N ARG A 434 22.52 -26.94 -27.01
CA ARG A 434 23.04 -26.86 -28.38
C ARG A 434 22.75 -28.15 -29.15
N GLY A 435 22.02 -28.00 -30.25
CA GLY A 435 21.67 -29.13 -31.12
C GLY A 435 20.42 -29.91 -30.69
N SER A 436 19.75 -29.50 -29.61
CA SER A 436 18.42 -30.02 -29.21
C SER A 436 17.37 -29.83 -30.30
N GLY A 437 17.55 -28.83 -31.17
CA GLY A 437 16.60 -28.49 -32.23
C GLY A 437 15.36 -27.71 -31.74
N LEU A 438 15.36 -27.29 -30.46
CA LEU A 438 14.24 -26.59 -29.84
C LEU A 438 13.83 -25.34 -30.63
N ARG A 439 12.53 -25.21 -30.84
CA ARG A 439 11.85 -24.06 -31.42
C ARG A 439 10.96 -23.42 -30.38
N VAL A 440 11.20 -22.14 -30.10
CA VAL A 440 10.47 -21.42 -29.04
C VAL A 440 9.85 -20.14 -29.56
N VAL A 441 8.71 -19.76 -28.98
CA VAL A 441 8.15 -18.40 -29.11
C VAL A 441 8.32 -17.70 -27.78
N VAL A 442 8.81 -16.47 -27.82
CA VAL A 442 9.04 -15.64 -26.64
C VAL A 442 8.14 -14.41 -26.70
N ASP A 443 7.36 -14.20 -25.64
CA ASP A 443 6.55 -13.00 -25.41
C ASP A 443 7.11 -12.21 -24.22
N PRO A 444 7.95 -11.19 -24.45
CA PRO A 444 8.44 -10.29 -23.41
C PRO A 444 7.33 -9.34 -22.92
N MET A 445 6.13 -9.39 -23.51
CA MET A 445 4.97 -8.54 -23.19
C MET A 445 5.31 -7.04 -23.24
N PHE A 446 6.09 -6.62 -24.25
CA PHE A 446 6.68 -5.28 -24.39
C PHE A 446 7.63 -4.86 -23.24
N GLY A 447 8.00 -5.79 -22.37
CA GLY A 447 8.95 -5.64 -21.27
C GLY A 447 10.42 -5.76 -21.68
N THR A 448 11.25 -6.12 -20.72
CA THR A 448 12.72 -5.92 -20.78
C THR A 448 13.55 -7.15 -21.14
N SER A 449 12.95 -8.35 -21.25
CA SER A 449 13.70 -9.60 -21.44
C SER A 449 14.27 -9.81 -22.85
N GLN A 450 13.83 -9.06 -23.85
CA GLN A 450 14.16 -9.35 -25.26
C GLN A 450 15.66 -9.47 -25.53
N LEU A 451 16.46 -8.49 -25.06
CA LEU A 451 17.90 -8.48 -25.32
C LEU A 451 18.60 -9.63 -24.58
N THR A 452 18.41 -9.71 -23.26
CA THR A 452 19.09 -10.69 -22.39
C THR A 452 18.69 -12.13 -22.73
N LEU A 453 17.38 -12.42 -22.81
CA LEU A 453 16.91 -13.77 -23.14
C LEU A 453 17.21 -14.12 -24.60
N GLY A 454 17.18 -13.13 -25.51
CA GLY A 454 17.57 -13.32 -26.90
C GLY A 454 19.04 -13.73 -27.06
N THR A 455 19.95 -13.11 -26.31
CA THR A 455 21.37 -13.48 -26.28
C THR A 455 21.54 -14.92 -25.79
N ILE A 456 21.00 -15.26 -24.61
CA ILE A 456 21.11 -16.61 -24.02
C ILE A 456 20.56 -17.69 -24.96
N LEU A 457 19.36 -17.48 -25.53
CA LEU A 457 18.76 -18.43 -26.47
C LEU A 457 19.58 -18.55 -27.77
N GLY A 458 20.21 -17.45 -28.20
CA GLY A 458 21.14 -17.42 -29.33
C GLY A 458 22.39 -18.27 -29.07
N ASP A 459 23.00 -18.13 -27.90
CA ASP A 459 24.19 -18.87 -27.49
C ASP A 459 23.92 -20.36 -27.25
N MET A 460 22.72 -20.69 -26.80
CA MET A 460 22.15 -22.05 -26.77
C MET A 460 21.80 -22.62 -28.16
N ARG A 461 21.81 -21.78 -29.21
CA ARG A 461 21.38 -22.12 -30.59
C ARG A 461 19.92 -22.60 -30.68
N VAL A 462 19.05 -22.05 -29.83
CA VAL A 462 17.60 -22.27 -29.89
C VAL A 462 16.99 -21.41 -31.00
N ARG A 463 16.02 -21.95 -31.74
CA ARG A 463 15.29 -21.17 -32.76
C ARG A 463 14.17 -20.38 -32.09
N ALA A 464 14.45 -19.14 -31.70
CA ALA A 464 13.51 -18.26 -31.03
C ALA A 464 12.81 -17.29 -31.99
N GLU A 465 11.49 -17.19 -31.89
CA GLU A 465 10.68 -16.12 -32.49
C GLU A 465 10.13 -15.21 -31.37
N PHE A 466 10.29 -13.90 -31.52
CA PHE A 466 9.80 -12.92 -30.55
C PHE A 466 8.52 -12.25 -31.04
N ILE A 467 7.50 -12.21 -30.19
CA ILE A 467 6.30 -11.37 -30.34
C ILE A 467 6.33 -10.23 -29.34
N HIS A 468 5.51 -9.19 -29.52
CA HIS A 468 5.41 -8.03 -28.61
C HIS A 468 6.76 -7.44 -28.12
N ALA A 469 7.79 -7.49 -28.97
CA ALA A 469 9.14 -7.08 -28.62
C ALA A 469 9.41 -5.57 -28.75
N ALA A 470 8.53 -4.85 -29.46
CA ALA A 470 8.69 -3.41 -29.66
C ALA A 470 8.65 -2.64 -28.33
N HIS A 471 9.34 -1.50 -28.27
CA HIS A 471 9.19 -0.59 -27.15
C HIS A 471 7.77 0.02 -27.19
N ASN A 472 6.91 -0.39 -26.25
CA ASN A 472 5.58 0.16 -26.08
C ASN A 472 5.31 0.40 -24.58
N PRO A 473 5.40 1.64 -24.08
CA PRO A 473 5.20 1.95 -22.66
C PRO A 473 3.76 1.72 -22.17
N LEU A 474 2.82 1.50 -23.10
CA LEU A 474 1.42 1.15 -22.79
C LEU A 474 1.20 -0.36 -22.71
N PHE A 475 2.20 -1.20 -22.99
CA PHE A 475 2.08 -2.68 -23.00
C PHE A 475 0.87 -3.21 -23.80
N GLY A 476 0.52 -2.54 -24.91
CA GLY A 476 -0.67 -2.90 -25.70
C GLY A 476 -2.02 -2.55 -25.03
N GLY A 477 -2.02 -1.75 -23.96
CA GLY A 477 -3.20 -1.32 -23.22
C GLY A 477 -3.59 -2.21 -22.04
N VAL A 478 -2.77 -3.23 -21.72
CA VAL A 478 -3.03 -4.20 -20.65
C VAL A 478 -1.85 -4.32 -19.70
N ALA A 479 -2.09 -4.84 -18.50
CA ALA A 479 -1.02 -5.19 -17.56
C ALA A 479 -0.09 -6.27 -18.16
N PRO A 480 1.26 -6.11 -18.11
CA PRO A 480 2.21 -7.10 -18.61
C PRO A 480 2.40 -8.22 -17.58
N ALA A 481 1.37 -9.06 -17.40
CA ALA A 481 1.38 -10.22 -16.50
C ALA A 481 1.29 -11.52 -17.32
N PRO A 482 2.20 -12.49 -17.14
CA PRO A 482 2.26 -13.69 -17.98
C PRO A 482 1.27 -14.78 -17.49
N ASP A 483 -0.02 -14.44 -17.42
CA ASP A 483 -1.10 -15.36 -17.05
C ASP A 483 -1.85 -15.93 -18.27
N GLU A 484 -2.65 -16.97 -18.03
CA GLU A 484 -3.35 -17.69 -19.10
C GLU A 484 -4.20 -16.79 -20.01
N GLU A 485 -4.86 -15.78 -19.44
CA GLU A 485 -5.75 -14.87 -20.17
C GLU A 485 -4.94 -13.99 -21.13
N ARG A 486 -3.84 -13.41 -20.64
CA ARG A 486 -3.00 -12.48 -21.41
C ARG A 486 -2.12 -13.18 -22.44
N LEU A 487 -1.83 -14.47 -22.26
CA LEU A 487 -1.00 -15.26 -23.17
C LEU A 487 -1.76 -15.92 -24.33
N ALA A 488 -2.98 -15.49 -24.63
CA ALA A 488 -3.81 -16.07 -25.71
C ALA A 488 -3.12 -16.11 -27.08
N THR A 489 -2.38 -15.06 -27.46
CA THR A 489 -1.61 -15.02 -28.72
C THR A 489 -0.47 -16.03 -28.69
N LEU A 490 0.31 -16.08 -27.61
CA LEU A 490 1.41 -17.04 -27.43
C LEU A 490 0.89 -18.48 -27.51
N LYS A 491 -0.18 -18.80 -26.78
CA LYS A 491 -0.85 -20.12 -26.79
C LYS A 491 -1.25 -20.54 -28.20
N SER A 492 -1.88 -19.64 -28.94
CA SER A 492 -2.34 -19.88 -30.30
C SER A 492 -1.19 -20.12 -31.27
N MET A 493 -0.09 -19.37 -31.14
CA MET A 493 1.11 -19.55 -31.96
C MET A 493 1.80 -20.88 -31.68
N VAL A 494 1.94 -21.26 -30.41
CA VAL A 494 2.55 -22.55 -30.06
C VAL A 494 1.72 -23.72 -30.59
N ALA A 495 0.40 -23.70 -30.37
CA ALA A 495 -0.52 -24.75 -30.82
C ALA A 495 -0.53 -24.96 -32.34
N SER A 496 -0.24 -23.92 -33.13
CA SER A 496 -0.34 -23.95 -34.60
C SER A 496 1.00 -23.92 -35.33
N GLY A 497 2.09 -23.49 -34.68
CA GLY A 497 3.37 -23.20 -35.32
C GLY A 497 4.43 -24.31 -35.23
N GLY A 498 4.11 -25.41 -34.54
CA GLY A 498 5.06 -26.52 -34.31
C GLY A 498 6.24 -26.08 -33.45
N TYR A 499 5.96 -25.28 -32.42
CA TYR A 499 6.91 -24.86 -31.40
C TYR A 499 6.91 -25.88 -30.26
N ASP A 500 8.07 -26.08 -29.64
CA ASP A 500 8.24 -27.00 -28.51
C ASP A 500 7.87 -26.32 -27.18
N LEU A 501 7.97 -25.00 -27.14
CA LEU A 501 7.78 -24.20 -25.92
C LEU A 501 7.39 -22.75 -26.25
N GLY A 502 6.42 -22.21 -25.52
CA GLY A 502 6.19 -20.78 -25.39
C GLY A 502 6.73 -20.27 -24.06
N MET A 503 7.42 -19.14 -24.08
CA MET A 503 7.95 -18.47 -22.89
C MET A 503 7.42 -17.04 -22.83
N ALA A 504 7.07 -16.58 -21.64
CA ALA A 504 6.69 -15.19 -21.42
C ALA A 504 7.32 -14.64 -20.14
N THR A 505 7.56 -13.34 -20.11
CA THR A 505 8.03 -12.62 -18.91
C THR A 505 7.20 -11.38 -18.66
N ASP A 506 7.07 -10.96 -17.39
CA ASP A 506 6.41 -9.71 -17.06
C ASP A 506 7.25 -8.46 -17.44
N GLY A 507 6.70 -7.27 -17.18
CA GLY A 507 7.27 -6.00 -17.63
C GLY A 507 8.75 -5.78 -17.24
N ASP A 508 9.13 -6.17 -16.02
CA ASP A 508 10.51 -6.10 -15.53
C ASP A 508 11.24 -7.44 -15.50
N SER A 509 10.61 -8.48 -16.06
CA SER A 509 11.18 -9.80 -16.32
C SER A 509 11.65 -10.55 -15.08
N ASP A 510 11.01 -10.29 -13.94
CA ASP A 510 11.20 -11.04 -12.70
C ASP A 510 10.22 -12.22 -12.55
N ARG A 511 9.24 -12.36 -13.47
CA ARG A 511 8.30 -13.49 -13.55
C ARG A 511 8.39 -14.23 -14.86
N ILE A 512 7.96 -15.49 -14.84
CA ILE A 512 7.87 -16.38 -16.01
C ILE A 512 6.43 -16.88 -16.20
N GLY A 513 6.03 -17.05 -17.46
CA GLY A 513 4.90 -17.89 -17.87
C GLY A 513 5.34 -18.86 -18.96
N ILE A 514 4.80 -20.08 -18.94
CA ILE A 514 5.17 -21.16 -19.85
C ILE A 514 3.93 -21.68 -20.57
N VAL A 515 4.09 -21.98 -21.86
CA VAL A 515 3.11 -22.69 -22.68
C VAL A 515 3.77 -23.95 -23.23
N ASP A 516 3.18 -25.12 -22.98
CA ASP A 516 3.71 -26.40 -23.49
C ASP A 516 3.53 -26.51 -25.03
N ALA A 517 4.19 -27.50 -25.65
CA ALA A 517 4.13 -27.75 -27.09
C ALA A 517 2.70 -27.96 -27.66
N SER A 518 1.71 -28.24 -26.80
CA SER A 518 0.30 -28.37 -27.21
C SER A 518 -0.47 -27.04 -27.18
N GLY A 519 0.17 -25.95 -26.76
CA GLY A 519 -0.44 -24.64 -26.59
C GLY A 519 -1.19 -24.46 -25.27
N ARG A 520 -0.99 -25.36 -24.30
CA ARG A 520 -1.59 -25.21 -22.97
C ARG A 520 -0.69 -24.38 -22.06
N TYR A 521 -1.31 -23.48 -21.31
CA TYR A 521 -0.62 -22.78 -20.24
C TYR A 521 -0.21 -23.78 -19.16
N VAL A 522 1.02 -23.64 -18.68
CA VAL A 522 1.56 -24.41 -17.56
C VAL A 522 1.39 -23.60 -16.30
N GLU A 523 0.63 -24.13 -15.35
CA GLU A 523 0.45 -23.49 -14.04
C GLU A 523 1.79 -23.33 -13.33
N THR A 524 2.00 -22.19 -12.65
CA THR A 524 3.25 -21.91 -11.95
C THR A 524 3.60 -23.00 -10.93
N ASN A 525 2.59 -23.52 -10.22
CA ASN A 525 2.77 -24.61 -9.25
C ASN A 525 3.34 -25.87 -9.92
N ASP A 526 2.86 -26.22 -11.11
CA ASP A 526 3.38 -27.36 -11.88
C ASP A 526 4.80 -27.10 -12.39
N LEU A 527 5.08 -25.86 -12.83
CA LEU A 527 6.42 -25.46 -13.24
C LEU A 527 7.44 -25.61 -12.09
N LEU A 528 7.12 -25.09 -10.90
CA LEU A 528 7.96 -25.22 -9.71
C LEU A 528 8.21 -26.69 -9.35
N LEU A 529 7.17 -27.52 -9.43
CA LEU A 529 7.23 -28.93 -9.10
C LEU A 529 8.18 -29.69 -10.04
N VAL A 530 8.04 -29.47 -11.35
CA VAL A 530 8.87 -30.11 -12.37
C VAL A 530 10.31 -29.60 -12.31
N LEU A 531 10.52 -28.30 -12.07
CA LEU A 531 11.87 -27.74 -11.90
C LEU A 531 12.56 -28.31 -10.66
N TYR A 532 11.87 -28.44 -9.53
CA TYR A 532 12.47 -29.04 -8.33
C TYR A 532 12.89 -30.49 -8.57
N TRP A 533 12.01 -31.27 -9.21
CA TRP A 533 12.34 -32.64 -9.64
C TRP A 533 13.57 -32.67 -10.56
N TYR A 534 13.62 -31.78 -11.56
CA TYR A 534 14.72 -31.73 -12.51
C TYR A 534 16.06 -31.39 -11.84
N LEU A 535 16.08 -30.37 -10.98
CA LEU A 535 17.29 -29.99 -10.23
C LEU A 535 17.78 -31.15 -9.36
N HIS A 536 16.87 -31.89 -8.71
CA HIS A 536 17.23 -33.01 -7.83
C HIS A 536 17.65 -34.28 -8.58
N GLU A 537 16.80 -34.76 -9.50
CA GLU A 537 16.96 -36.08 -10.14
C GLU A 537 17.86 -36.05 -11.37
N VAL A 538 17.83 -34.96 -12.15
CA VAL A 538 18.56 -34.87 -13.42
C VAL A 538 19.88 -34.11 -13.24
N ARG A 539 19.88 -32.97 -12.55
CA ARG A 539 21.14 -32.26 -12.22
C ARG A 539 21.87 -32.87 -11.03
N GLY A 540 21.21 -33.71 -10.23
CA GLY A 540 21.83 -34.37 -9.08
C GLY A 540 22.04 -33.45 -7.88
N GLU A 541 21.38 -32.29 -7.82
CA GLU A 541 21.47 -31.38 -6.68
C GLU A 541 20.75 -31.97 -5.46
N ARG A 542 21.24 -31.64 -4.27
CA ARG A 542 20.65 -32.05 -2.98
C ARG A 542 20.35 -30.84 -2.14
N GLY A 543 19.29 -30.89 -1.35
CA GLY A 543 18.77 -29.79 -0.55
C GLY A 543 17.26 -29.60 -0.71
N GLY A 544 16.70 -28.78 0.17
CA GLY A 544 15.26 -28.61 0.31
C GLY A 544 14.57 -27.74 -0.74
N VAL A 545 13.30 -27.43 -0.49
CA VAL A 545 12.50 -26.50 -1.29
C VAL A 545 11.76 -25.49 -0.41
N VAL A 546 11.67 -24.25 -0.88
CA VAL A 546 10.93 -23.18 -0.21
C VAL A 546 9.77 -22.73 -1.07
N ARG A 547 8.63 -22.52 -0.41
CA ARG A 547 7.42 -22.02 -1.05
C ARG A 547 6.72 -21.02 -0.13
N ASN A 548 5.91 -20.12 -0.68
CA ASN A 548 5.06 -19.27 0.16
C ASN A 548 3.75 -19.99 0.55
N ILE A 549 2.98 -19.36 1.43
CA ILE A 549 1.72 -19.89 1.98
C ILE A 549 0.63 -20.17 0.92
N ALA A 550 0.70 -19.55 -0.25
CA ALA A 550 -0.25 -19.70 -1.35
C ALA A 550 0.22 -20.65 -2.46
N THR A 551 1.37 -21.31 -2.27
CA THR A 551 1.99 -22.22 -3.26
C THR A 551 1.73 -23.68 -2.88
N THR A 552 1.61 -24.55 -3.88
CA THR A 552 1.20 -25.96 -3.76
C THR A 552 1.93 -26.77 -2.68
N HIS A 553 1.19 -27.63 -1.97
CA HIS A 553 1.73 -28.64 -1.04
C HIS A 553 2.39 -29.83 -1.77
N LEU A 554 2.25 -29.94 -3.09
CA LEU A 554 2.95 -30.98 -3.87
C LEU A 554 4.47 -30.87 -3.78
N LEU A 555 5.01 -29.65 -3.60
CA LEU A 555 6.44 -29.44 -3.35
C LEU A 555 6.89 -30.10 -2.04
N ASP A 556 6.05 -30.07 -1.00
CA ASP A 556 6.33 -30.71 0.28
C ASP A 556 6.34 -32.24 0.14
N ARG A 557 5.38 -32.78 -0.62
CA ARG A 557 5.35 -34.22 -0.95
C ARG A 557 6.59 -34.65 -1.72
N LEU A 558 7.01 -33.87 -2.70
CA LEU A 558 8.18 -34.17 -3.51
C LEU A 558 9.47 -34.10 -2.69
N ALA A 559 9.62 -33.09 -1.83
CA ALA A 559 10.76 -32.99 -0.92
C ALA A 559 10.80 -34.18 0.05
N ALA A 560 9.66 -34.54 0.65
CA ALA A 560 9.57 -35.70 1.52
C ALA A 560 9.92 -37.02 0.80
N HIS A 561 9.53 -37.16 -0.47
CA HIS A 561 9.90 -38.31 -1.29
C HIS A 561 11.42 -38.41 -1.49
N PHE A 562 12.09 -37.28 -1.70
CA PHE A 562 13.55 -37.21 -1.81
C PHE A 562 14.29 -37.32 -0.46
N GLY A 563 13.56 -37.30 0.66
CA GLY A 563 14.15 -37.24 2.00
C GLY A 563 14.70 -35.86 2.36
N GLU A 564 14.27 -34.83 1.64
CA GLU A 564 14.69 -33.43 1.78
C GLU A 564 13.69 -32.63 2.63
N ARG A 565 14.11 -31.46 3.11
CA ARG A 565 13.25 -30.54 3.88
C ARG A 565 12.43 -29.65 2.96
N SER A 566 11.22 -29.28 3.39
CA SER A 566 10.50 -28.15 2.80
C SER A 566 10.19 -27.07 3.84
N ARG A 567 10.02 -25.83 3.38
CA ARG A 567 9.69 -24.68 4.24
C ARG A 567 8.65 -23.80 3.58
N GLU A 568 7.51 -23.63 4.25
CA GLU A 568 6.49 -22.64 3.92
C GLU A 568 6.85 -21.28 4.52
N CYS A 569 6.64 -20.17 3.81
CA CYS A 569 6.89 -18.81 4.32
C CYS A 569 5.77 -17.83 3.94
N ARG A 570 5.86 -16.59 4.44
CA ARG A 570 4.94 -15.49 4.06
C ARG A 570 5.07 -15.14 2.58
N VAL A 571 4.04 -14.55 1.98
CA VAL A 571 4.12 -14.01 0.61
C VAL A 571 5.15 -12.87 0.57
N GLY A 572 5.99 -12.88 -0.47
CA GLY A 572 7.05 -11.92 -0.68
C GLY A 572 8.41 -12.60 -0.77
N PHE A 573 9.09 -12.42 -1.90
CA PHE A 573 10.32 -13.14 -2.23
C PHE A 573 11.50 -12.93 -1.26
N LYS A 574 11.49 -11.85 -0.46
CA LYS A 574 12.46 -11.65 0.63
C LYS A 574 12.37 -12.74 1.71
N TYR A 575 11.19 -13.31 1.95
CA TYR A 575 11.00 -14.41 2.88
C TYR A 575 11.40 -15.75 2.27
N VAL A 576 11.18 -15.93 0.96
CA VAL A 576 11.60 -17.13 0.22
C VAL A 576 13.12 -17.28 0.27
N THR A 577 13.86 -16.23 -0.12
CA THR A 577 15.33 -16.26 -0.14
C THR A 577 15.95 -16.47 1.23
N ALA A 578 15.43 -15.79 2.27
CA ALA A 578 15.89 -16.01 3.65
C ALA A 578 15.65 -17.45 4.14
N ALA A 579 14.49 -18.05 3.81
CA ALA A 579 14.19 -19.43 4.14
C ALA A 579 15.03 -20.43 3.34
N MET A 580 15.40 -20.10 2.09
CA MET A 580 16.28 -20.97 1.29
C MET A 580 17.66 -21.11 1.94
N GLU A 581 18.21 -20.00 2.44
CA GLU A 581 19.47 -20.00 3.19
C GLU A 581 19.35 -20.80 4.50
N GLU A 582 18.23 -20.70 5.22
CA GLU A 582 17.99 -21.41 6.48
C GLU A 582 18.04 -22.93 6.32
N ILE A 583 17.45 -23.46 5.23
CA ILE A 583 17.33 -24.91 5.03
C ILE A 583 18.28 -25.49 3.99
N ASP A 584 19.16 -24.67 3.39
CA ASP A 584 19.97 -25.02 2.22
C ASP A 584 19.10 -25.58 1.08
N ALA A 585 18.09 -24.80 0.69
CA ALA A 585 17.15 -25.18 -0.36
C ALA A 585 17.76 -25.01 -1.76
N VAL A 586 17.45 -25.95 -2.64
CA VAL A 586 17.82 -25.93 -4.06
C VAL A 586 16.91 -24.98 -4.85
N LEU A 587 15.61 -24.95 -4.52
CA LEU A 587 14.61 -24.14 -5.20
C LEU A 587 13.80 -23.30 -4.22
N GLY A 588 13.52 -22.04 -4.58
CA GLY A 588 12.52 -21.21 -3.92
C GLY A 588 11.58 -20.60 -4.95
N GLY A 589 10.28 -20.66 -4.71
CA GLY A 589 9.29 -20.15 -5.66
C GLY A 589 7.99 -19.68 -5.04
N GLU A 590 7.25 -18.90 -5.83
CA GLU A 590 5.91 -18.41 -5.50
C GLU A 590 4.95 -18.71 -6.66
N SER A 591 3.71 -19.10 -6.35
CA SER A 591 2.64 -19.34 -7.34
C SER A 591 2.37 -18.16 -8.30
N SER A 592 2.84 -16.94 -7.95
CA SER A 592 2.77 -15.73 -8.78
C SER A 592 3.72 -15.70 -10.01
N GLY A 593 4.49 -16.75 -10.26
CA GLY A 593 5.39 -16.88 -11.42
C GLY A 593 6.84 -16.50 -11.13
N GLY A 594 7.23 -16.33 -9.86
CA GLY A 594 8.58 -15.94 -9.46
C GLY A 594 9.35 -17.09 -8.84
N LEU A 595 10.61 -17.30 -9.25
CA LEU A 595 11.47 -18.35 -8.69
C LEU A 595 12.96 -17.96 -8.71
N THR A 596 13.75 -18.66 -7.90
CA THR A 596 15.21 -18.66 -7.91
C THR A 596 15.74 -20.03 -7.48
N VAL A 597 17.02 -20.29 -7.75
CA VAL A 597 17.71 -21.52 -7.35
C VAL A 597 18.94 -21.19 -6.51
N ARG A 598 19.43 -22.19 -5.76
CA ARG A 598 20.67 -22.06 -5.00
C ARG A 598 21.83 -21.65 -5.91
N GLY A 599 22.66 -20.73 -5.43
CA GLY A 599 23.83 -20.25 -6.17
C GLY A 599 23.51 -19.18 -7.23
N TRP A 600 22.24 -18.80 -7.40
CA TRP A 600 21.85 -17.67 -8.26
C TRP A 600 21.61 -16.38 -7.46
N LEU A 601 20.60 -15.60 -7.82
CA LEU A 601 20.27 -14.31 -7.22
C LEU A 601 19.37 -14.46 -5.99
N LYS A 602 19.52 -13.53 -5.05
CA LYS A 602 18.57 -13.31 -3.94
C LYS A 602 17.31 -12.54 -4.38
N GLY A 603 16.80 -12.89 -5.55
CA GLY A 603 15.67 -12.25 -6.22
C GLY A 603 15.09 -13.20 -7.26
N LYS A 604 13.94 -12.82 -7.82
CA LYS A 604 13.32 -13.60 -8.89
C LYS A 604 13.97 -13.27 -10.21
N ASP A 605 14.06 -14.27 -11.08
CA ASP A 605 14.63 -14.09 -12.41
C ASP A 605 13.88 -14.93 -13.45
N GLY A 606 12.99 -14.29 -14.19
CA GLY A 606 12.23 -14.93 -15.26
C GLY A 606 13.09 -15.30 -16.46
N ILE A 607 14.19 -14.57 -16.71
CA ILE A 607 15.12 -14.84 -17.81
C ILE A 607 15.93 -16.10 -17.52
N PHE A 608 16.50 -16.20 -16.32
CA PHE A 608 17.16 -17.41 -15.84
C PHE A 608 16.21 -18.61 -15.85
N ALA A 609 14.97 -18.43 -15.36
CA ALA A 609 13.97 -19.50 -15.36
C ALA A 609 13.66 -20.00 -16.78
N CYS A 610 13.53 -19.11 -17.77
CA CYS A 610 13.35 -19.49 -19.17
C CYS A 610 14.52 -20.32 -19.71
N ALA A 611 15.75 -19.91 -19.40
CA ALA A 611 16.96 -20.65 -19.78
C ALA A 611 17.01 -22.04 -19.13
N LEU A 612 16.66 -22.15 -17.85
CA LEU A 612 16.60 -23.41 -17.11
C LEU A 612 15.53 -24.37 -17.66
N VAL A 613 14.38 -23.85 -18.09
CA VAL A 613 13.34 -24.68 -18.75
C VAL A 613 13.85 -25.20 -20.09
N ALA A 614 14.55 -24.39 -20.89
CA ALA A 614 15.15 -24.85 -22.14
C ALA A 614 16.20 -25.95 -21.89
N GLU A 615 17.07 -25.77 -20.89
CA GLU A 615 18.03 -26.80 -20.44
C GLU A 615 17.32 -28.09 -20.02
N MET A 616 16.26 -27.99 -19.23
CA MET A 616 15.48 -29.13 -18.76
C MET A 616 14.88 -29.94 -19.90
N LEU A 617 14.23 -29.29 -20.87
CA LEU A 617 13.66 -29.99 -22.03
C LEU A 617 14.75 -30.63 -22.89
N ALA A 618 15.88 -29.93 -23.10
CA ALA A 618 16.98 -30.45 -23.88
C ALA A 618 17.67 -31.68 -23.23
N ARG A 619 17.98 -31.60 -21.93
CA ARG A 619 18.65 -32.70 -21.20
C ARG A 619 17.76 -33.92 -21.02
N THR A 620 16.46 -33.72 -20.81
CA THR A 620 15.53 -34.84 -20.61
C THR A 620 15.05 -35.44 -21.92
N GLY A 621 15.03 -34.66 -23.01
CA GLY A 621 14.45 -35.06 -24.29
C GLY A 621 12.92 -35.28 -24.22
N LYS A 622 12.27 -34.83 -23.15
CA LYS A 622 10.85 -35.00 -22.88
C LYS A 622 10.12 -33.67 -22.96
N GLY A 623 8.86 -33.71 -23.40
CA GLY A 623 7.98 -32.55 -23.34
C GLY A 623 7.53 -32.25 -21.90
N PHE A 624 7.15 -31.00 -21.63
CA PHE A 624 6.71 -30.60 -20.29
C PHE A 624 5.57 -31.48 -19.73
N ALA A 625 4.58 -31.81 -20.56
CA ALA A 625 3.45 -32.64 -20.14
C ALA A 625 3.86 -34.07 -19.72
N GLU A 626 4.89 -34.64 -20.36
CA GLU A 626 5.44 -35.95 -19.98
C GLU A 626 6.18 -35.85 -18.65
N LEU A 627 7.01 -34.82 -18.47
CA LEU A 627 7.72 -34.56 -17.22
C LEU A 627 6.75 -34.37 -16.05
N LEU A 628 5.71 -33.55 -16.24
CA LEU A 628 4.68 -33.35 -15.23
C LEU A 628 3.93 -34.65 -14.88
N ALA A 629 3.68 -35.51 -15.86
CA ALA A 629 3.07 -36.81 -15.62
C ALA A 629 3.97 -37.73 -14.78
N ASP A 630 5.27 -37.75 -15.06
CA ASP A 630 6.27 -38.50 -14.29
C ASP A 630 6.31 -38.01 -12.83
N VAL A 631 6.31 -36.69 -12.62
CA VAL A 631 6.35 -36.13 -11.26
C VAL A 631 5.04 -36.37 -10.51
N HIS A 632 3.89 -36.26 -11.17
CA HIS A 632 2.60 -36.61 -10.57
C HIS A 632 2.46 -38.09 -10.20
N ALA A 633 3.20 -39.00 -10.86
CA ALA A 633 3.25 -40.39 -10.45
C ALA A 633 3.91 -40.57 -9.07
N ILE A 634 4.76 -39.63 -8.65
CA ILE A 634 5.44 -39.59 -7.35
C ILE A 634 4.56 -38.89 -6.32
N THR A 635 4.05 -37.70 -6.64
CA THR A 635 3.40 -36.81 -5.66
C THR A 635 1.91 -37.03 -5.52
N GLY A 636 1.30 -37.77 -6.45
CA GLY A 636 -0.14 -37.70 -6.70
C GLY A 636 -0.51 -36.34 -7.30
N ARG A 637 -1.80 -36.00 -7.24
CA ARG A 637 -2.33 -34.75 -7.77
C ARG A 637 -3.08 -33.97 -6.71
N LEU A 638 -3.02 -32.65 -6.83
CA LEU A 638 -3.88 -31.69 -6.17
C LEU A 638 -4.36 -30.69 -7.23
N HIS A 639 -5.52 -30.11 -6.99
CA HIS A 639 -6.22 -29.20 -7.88
C HIS A 639 -6.30 -27.84 -7.21
N THR A 640 -5.61 -26.85 -7.78
CA THR A 640 -5.63 -25.47 -7.29
C THR A 640 -6.76 -24.70 -7.96
N LEU A 641 -7.49 -23.89 -7.19
CA LEU A 641 -8.34 -22.84 -7.73
C LEU A 641 -8.06 -21.53 -7.00
N GLU A 642 -8.16 -20.43 -7.74
CA GLU A 642 -7.95 -19.10 -7.22
C GLU A 642 -9.14 -18.20 -7.59
N ALA A 643 -9.49 -17.30 -6.68
CA ALA A 643 -10.39 -16.19 -6.97
C ALA A 643 -9.95 -14.95 -6.23
N SER A 644 -10.37 -13.79 -6.73
CA SER A 644 -10.24 -12.53 -6.01
C SER A 644 -11.59 -11.86 -5.94
N VAL A 645 -11.89 -11.24 -4.79
CA VAL A 645 -13.04 -10.35 -4.62
C VAL A 645 -12.55 -8.95 -4.27
N PRO A 646 -13.25 -7.89 -4.67
CA PRO A 646 -12.91 -6.53 -4.23
C PRO A 646 -12.84 -6.48 -2.71
N ALA A 647 -11.72 -6.05 -2.14
CA ALA A 647 -11.60 -5.87 -0.70
C ALA A 647 -12.18 -4.51 -0.33
N THR A 648 -13.44 -4.48 0.10
CA THR A 648 -14.02 -3.25 0.61
C THR A 648 -13.46 -2.93 2.01
N PRO A 649 -13.50 -1.66 2.42
CA PRO A 649 -13.24 -1.25 3.79
C PRO A 649 -14.00 -2.08 4.83
N ASP A 650 -15.31 -2.28 4.60
CA ASP A 650 -16.16 -3.08 5.48
C ASP A 650 -15.64 -4.51 5.63
N MET A 651 -15.21 -5.15 4.52
CA MET A 651 -14.69 -6.52 4.56
C MET A 651 -13.42 -6.63 5.41
N ARG A 652 -12.55 -5.62 5.39
CA ARG A 652 -11.32 -5.63 6.19
C ARG A 652 -11.57 -5.51 7.69
N VAL A 653 -12.79 -5.14 8.09
CA VAL A 653 -13.25 -5.19 9.49
C VAL A 653 -14.06 -6.46 9.76
N ALA A 654 -15.05 -6.74 8.91
CA ALA A 654 -16.01 -7.83 9.11
C ALA A 654 -15.38 -9.22 8.98
N VAL A 655 -14.51 -9.44 7.97
CA VAL A 655 -13.93 -10.76 7.71
C VAL A 655 -12.99 -11.20 8.85
N PRO A 656 -12.02 -10.39 9.33
CA PRO A 656 -11.20 -10.77 10.48
C PRO A 656 -12.02 -11.03 11.74
N ARG A 657 -13.07 -10.23 12.01
CA ARG A 657 -13.97 -10.46 13.15
C ARG A 657 -14.71 -11.80 13.04
N ARG A 658 -15.23 -12.12 11.86
CA ARG A 658 -15.89 -13.41 11.61
C ARG A 658 -14.91 -14.57 11.78
N LEU A 659 -13.68 -14.45 11.27
CA LEU A 659 -12.62 -15.46 11.41
C LEU A 659 -12.13 -15.62 12.86
N ALA A 660 -12.25 -14.58 13.69
CA ALA A 660 -11.92 -14.64 15.11
C ALA A 660 -13.07 -15.26 15.94
N ALA A 661 -14.32 -15.04 15.53
CA ALA A 661 -15.50 -15.58 16.20
C ALA A 661 -15.81 -17.04 15.81
N ASP A 662 -15.44 -17.45 14.58
CA ASP A 662 -15.62 -18.82 14.11
C ASP A 662 -14.48 -19.72 14.63
N PRO A 663 -14.78 -20.84 15.33
CA PRO A 663 -13.75 -21.77 15.77
C PRO A 663 -13.07 -22.51 14.61
N LEU A 664 -13.60 -22.41 13.39
CA LEU A 664 -13.10 -23.02 12.16
C LEU A 664 -12.84 -24.52 12.33
N THR A 665 -13.79 -25.24 12.93
CA THR A 665 -13.68 -26.70 13.10
C THR A 665 -14.02 -27.48 11.83
N ARG A 666 -14.77 -26.84 10.92
CA ARG A 666 -15.18 -27.38 9.62
C ARG A 666 -15.24 -26.28 8.57
N VAL A 667 -14.96 -26.65 7.31
CA VAL A 667 -15.16 -25.83 6.11
C VAL A 667 -16.04 -26.63 5.16
N GLY A 668 -17.26 -26.17 4.93
CA GLY A 668 -18.29 -26.98 4.26
C GLY A 668 -18.47 -28.34 4.94
N GLY A 669 -18.33 -29.42 4.17
CA GLY A 669 -18.40 -30.81 4.66
C GLY A 669 -17.11 -31.34 5.31
N TYR A 670 -16.01 -30.57 5.29
CA TYR A 670 -14.66 -31.04 5.59
C TYR A 670 -14.19 -30.64 6.99
N ARG A 671 -13.47 -31.55 7.64
CA ARG A 671 -12.87 -31.32 8.97
C ARG A 671 -11.59 -30.50 8.84
N VAL A 672 -11.44 -29.51 9.73
CA VAL A 672 -10.22 -28.71 9.86
C VAL A 672 -9.23 -29.41 10.79
N LEU A 673 -7.97 -29.46 10.37
CA LEU A 673 -6.84 -30.01 11.12
C LEU A 673 -6.02 -28.92 11.81
N GLY A 674 -5.98 -27.72 11.23
CA GLY A 674 -5.25 -26.59 11.78
C GLY A 674 -5.57 -25.29 11.06
N VAL A 675 -5.22 -24.17 11.70
CA VAL A 675 -5.37 -22.84 11.11
C VAL A 675 -4.06 -22.08 11.29
N ASP A 676 -3.43 -21.70 10.19
CA ASP A 676 -2.27 -20.82 10.16
C ASP A 676 -2.72 -19.38 9.90
N ARG A 677 -2.30 -18.47 10.77
CA ARG A 677 -2.61 -17.02 10.70
C ARG A 677 -1.38 -16.18 10.36
N THR A 678 -0.32 -16.80 9.85
CA THR A 678 0.99 -16.15 9.62
C THR A 678 0.95 -15.08 8.53
N ASP A 679 0.13 -15.25 7.49
CA ASP A 679 -0.08 -14.29 6.40
C ASP A 679 -1.44 -14.53 5.71
N GLY A 680 -2.48 -13.92 6.27
CA GLY A 680 -3.88 -14.28 6.00
C GLY A 680 -4.37 -15.37 6.96
N VAL A 681 -5.42 -16.10 6.57
CA VAL A 681 -5.93 -17.25 7.32
C VAL A 681 -5.96 -18.47 6.41
N LYS A 682 -4.99 -19.38 6.61
CA LYS A 682 -4.90 -20.67 5.92
C LYS A 682 -5.52 -21.76 6.79
N ILE A 683 -6.49 -22.46 6.25
CA ILE A 683 -7.21 -23.55 6.87
C ILE A 683 -6.67 -24.86 6.28
N LEU A 684 -6.07 -25.69 7.13
CA LEU A 684 -5.50 -26.98 6.77
C LEU A 684 -6.55 -28.08 6.98
N LEU A 685 -6.72 -28.95 5.99
CA LEU A 685 -7.72 -30.02 5.95
C LEU A 685 -7.02 -31.38 5.77
N GLU A 686 -7.77 -32.47 5.90
CA GLU A 686 -7.27 -33.83 5.64
C GLU A 686 -6.76 -33.98 4.20
N HIS A 687 -5.80 -34.90 3.96
CA HIS A 687 -5.17 -35.20 2.66
C HIS A 687 -4.43 -34.03 1.99
N ASP A 688 -3.77 -33.18 2.78
CA ASP A 688 -3.01 -32.00 2.35
C ASP A 688 -3.85 -30.95 1.60
N ASN A 689 -5.18 -31.01 1.77
CA ASN A 689 -6.08 -30.02 1.21
C ASN A 689 -6.02 -28.74 2.06
N TRP A 690 -6.17 -27.57 1.44
CA TRP A 690 -6.19 -26.31 2.18
C TRP A 690 -6.99 -25.22 1.48
N ALA A 691 -7.38 -24.22 2.27
CA ALA A 691 -8.06 -23.01 1.82
C ALA A 691 -7.41 -21.79 2.47
N LEU A 692 -7.21 -20.69 1.75
CA LEU A 692 -6.53 -19.48 2.23
C LEU A 692 -7.35 -18.23 1.88
N LEU A 693 -7.57 -17.40 2.90
CA LEU A 693 -8.09 -16.05 2.78
C LEU A 693 -6.96 -15.06 3.05
N ARG A 694 -6.61 -14.21 2.07
CA ARG A 694 -5.52 -13.24 2.23
C ARG A 694 -5.83 -11.91 1.56
N PHE A 695 -5.88 -10.84 2.35
CA PHE A 695 -5.94 -9.49 1.80
C PHE A 695 -4.65 -9.18 1.04
N SER A 696 -4.77 -8.69 -0.19
CA SER A 696 -3.61 -8.24 -0.97
C SER A 696 -2.99 -7.01 -0.32
N GLY A 697 -1.66 -6.96 -0.33
CA GLY A 697 -0.88 -5.83 0.17
C GLY A 697 -0.59 -4.78 -0.91
N THR A 698 -0.75 -5.13 -2.19
CA THR A 698 -0.44 -4.26 -3.34
C THR A 698 -1.67 -3.83 -4.12
N GLU A 699 -2.81 -4.49 -3.89
CA GLU A 699 -4.06 -4.27 -4.62
C GLU A 699 -5.24 -4.28 -3.65
N PRO A 700 -6.34 -3.57 -3.95
CA PRO A 700 -7.55 -3.57 -3.12
C PRO A 700 -8.39 -4.83 -3.33
N LEU A 701 -7.78 -6.01 -3.15
CA LEU A 701 -8.37 -7.33 -3.38
C LEU A 701 -8.23 -8.22 -2.14
N LEU A 702 -9.24 -9.05 -1.88
CA LEU A 702 -9.16 -10.21 -0.99
C LEU A 702 -8.98 -11.44 -1.87
N ARG A 703 -7.82 -12.08 -1.76
CA ARG A 703 -7.46 -13.26 -2.52
C ARG A 703 -7.91 -14.52 -1.80
N LEU A 704 -8.53 -15.41 -2.55
CA LEU A 704 -9.05 -16.70 -2.12
C LEU A 704 -8.26 -17.78 -2.89
N PHE A 705 -7.57 -18.65 -2.17
CA PHE A 705 -6.82 -19.75 -2.77
C PHE A 705 -7.29 -21.06 -2.16
N VAL A 706 -7.42 -22.11 -2.97
CA VAL A 706 -7.72 -23.45 -2.49
C VAL A 706 -6.88 -24.47 -3.23
N GLU A 707 -6.57 -25.55 -2.55
CA GLU A 707 -5.94 -26.72 -3.15
C GLU A 707 -6.61 -27.98 -2.59
N ALA A 708 -7.03 -28.89 -3.48
CA ALA A 708 -7.74 -30.09 -3.08
C ALA A 708 -7.41 -31.35 -3.91
N ASP A 709 -7.64 -32.53 -3.33
CA ASP A 709 -7.45 -33.86 -3.93
C ASP A 709 -8.48 -34.21 -5.02
N SER A 710 -9.49 -33.37 -5.25
CA SER A 710 -10.36 -33.43 -6.43
C SER A 710 -10.80 -32.03 -6.91
N PRO A 711 -11.14 -31.86 -8.20
CA PRO A 711 -11.68 -30.61 -8.71
C PRO A 711 -12.99 -30.19 -8.03
N GLU A 712 -13.86 -31.15 -7.72
CA GLU A 712 -15.15 -30.90 -7.07
C GLU A 712 -14.94 -30.35 -5.66
N LYS A 713 -14.02 -30.94 -4.90
CA LYS A 713 -13.68 -30.46 -3.57
C LYS A 713 -13.03 -29.08 -3.60
N ALA A 714 -12.13 -28.82 -4.57
CA ALA A 714 -11.56 -27.49 -4.75
C ALA A 714 -12.69 -26.45 -4.99
N ALA A 715 -13.64 -26.76 -5.87
CA ALA A 715 -14.78 -25.88 -6.14
C ALA A 715 -15.64 -25.64 -4.88
N GLU A 716 -15.97 -26.69 -4.12
CA GLU A 716 -16.73 -26.58 -2.86
C GLU A 716 -16.02 -25.72 -1.81
N LEU A 717 -14.69 -25.86 -1.67
CA LEU A 717 -13.90 -25.04 -0.76
C LEU A 717 -13.88 -23.57 -1.19
N LEU A 718 -13.72 -23.31 -2.49
CA LEU A 718 -13.70 -21.95 -3.02
C LEU A 718 -15.06 -21.27 -2.86
N ASP A 719 -16.15 -21.99 -3.12
CA ASP A 719 -17.51 -21.48 -2.94
C ASP A 719 -17.83 -21.24 -1.45
N TRP A 720 -17.32 -22.08 -0.55
CA TRP A 720 -17.39 -21.81 0.89
C TRP A 720 -16.63 -20.54 1.25
N LEU A 721 -15.40 -20.33 0.75
CA LEU A 721 -14.64 -19.10 1.00
C LEU A 721 -15.40 -17.88 0.50
N ARG A 722 -15.96 -17.93 -0.71
CA ARG A 722 -16.79 -16.86 -1.28
C ARG A 722 -17.98 -16.54 -0.39
N GLY A 723 -18.77 -17.55 -0.03
CA GLY A 723 -19.92 -17.39 0.86
C GLY A 723 -19.52 -16.84 2.23
N PHE A 724 -18.39 -17.30 2.77
CA PHE A 724 -17.89 -16.86 4.06
C PHE A 724 -17.48 -15.39 4.05
N VAL A 725 -16.89 -14.87 2.97
CA VAL A 725 -16.44 -13.47 2.91
C VAL A 725 -17.54 -12.49 2.50
N THR A 726 -18.60 -12.97 1.84
CA THR A 726 -19.75 -12.14 1.42
C THR A 726 -20.96 -12.18 2.35
N ALA A 727 -20.99 -13.14 3.29
CA ALA A 727 -21.94 -13.12 4.41
C ALA A 727 -21.78 -11.84 5.23
#